data_AF-A0A3C0KX27-F1
#
_entry.id   AF-A0A3C0KX27-F1
#
_cell.length_a   1.000
_cell.length_b   1.000
_cell.length_c   1.000
_cell.angle_alpha   90.00
_cell.angle_beta   90.00
_cell.angle_gamma   90.00
#
_symmetry.space_group_name_H-M   'P 1'
#
loop_
_entity.id
_entity.type
_entity.pdbx_description
1 polymer ?
#
loop_
_entity_poly.entity_id
_entity_poly.type
_entity_poly.pdbx_seq_one_letter_code
_entity_poly.pdbx_strand_id
1 'polypeptide(L)'
;MATEGTKRPVKSFDFRGAWIPSTDPLLVGGKNFSALANLVPGPNGLEGSLGYTKITTSAISATYSRPRSGIQIRPRHAKLSYVLLQAINAAGTASAILQQIGSVAAEDVPNPRDFEATPLHVDAAGAGLGRFHKWPGNHIAYCNGKETLVYAGDEMYPAAFMISDSPMTDALTNPIDYTDAVTNDLQTSGNIASIGNGADTYTKLLCPMSGAPGDAITDYSAAAHGNATKEGTADISAAHAKFGPGSLYTPAVGDGIYYADHADWDAPASNKITYEHHHYLPSITNALARATVEFNDNGGSADTIVVSGDQTALAWLAAGRTIGTTSPANPGPFTIGSVAYNSGTGKTTITLAAAEVLTTGTVTAVVAEALSVMGRYHDAANYWCVYFLSAVGYRLSCMVGGVEKSGYVNANFEAGFNHVVAMGSGSDLFLSVNGNLEAASTGGAVFPALTAPYRTGRTQRGAASWTESPGCYFAEGRISHINRWSADFVPPDTPYRTKALVWVVFTRRPIQSKKYYLATVNSITGAVITGKEWNGVAWSPLTITDTTNGMTVSGGKVSFASTVNSAKPKLLEGKLFYVYQFELSEGSFDVYKVTVDAPIQPVRDLWDGVLRPVVDCRHYVGSTWINDTMNVIEETAEGVTGDAAYVASIGGLTATEYIDIGVSERACAFKITMYERETGKVNTNAAVLTPHYWNGAEYAPPDGQVDLTAATGKTLAQSGYISWTPPAAGQEFQKTAFGNTFWRYRLTFSATLSANVWIDKIEAVPAPRELNLAYTFPFMFQNRPMLCALTSTGEGNRVDYPMTYAPEGWNGDESTAGDGKSPLYIGGDENLTAACELYQRLGSSIYTFGLFLKAYETYILNGSDSG
;
A
#
# COMPACT_ATOMS: atom_id res chain seq x y z
N MET A 1 22.28 -21.68 20.91
CA MET A 1 23.64 -22.25 20.98
C MET A 1 24.33 -21.96 19.66
N ALA A 2 25.21 -20.95 19.62
CA ALA A 2 25.98 -20.62 18.43
C ALA A 2 27.26 -21.48 18.40
N THR A 3 27.36 -22.35 17.40
CA THR A 3 28.55 -23.15 17.14
C THR A 3 29.68 -22.25 16.65
N GLU A 4 30.74 -22.23 17.46
CA GLU A 4 32.14 -22.01 17.11
C GLU A 4 32.46 -20.86 16.14
N GLY A 5 32.92 -19.75 16.73
CA GLY A 5 33.94 -18.96 16.08
C GLY A 5 35.09 -19.88 15.71
N THR A 6 35.32 -20.06 14.41
CA THR A 6 36.48 -20.74 13.88
C THR A 6 37.71 -19.95 14.33
N LYS A 7 38.28 -20.35 15.48
CA LYS A 7 39.66 -20.03 15.80
C LYS A 7 40.47 -20.42 14.58
N ARG A 8 41.10 -19.45 13.91
CA ARG A 8 42.10 -19.74 12.88
C ARG A 8 43.03 -20.79 13.51
N PRO A 9 43.16 -22.00 12.95
CA PRO A 9 44.05 -22.98 13.52
C PRO A 9 45.43 -22.35 13.54
N VAL A 10 46.02 -22.21 14.73
CA VAL A 10 47.46 -21.98 14.84
C VAL A 10 48.08 -23.28 14.33
N LYS A 11 48.28 -23.37 13.01
CA LYS A 11 49.09 -24.41 12.42
C LYS A 11 50.51 -24.14 12.87
N SER A 12 50.94 -24.82 13.94
CA SER A 12 52.35 -24.94 14.27
C SER A 12 52.95 -25.87 13.22
N PHE A 13 53.83 -25.33 12.37
CA PHE A 13 54.58 -26.11 11.41
C PHE A 13 55.91 -26.50 12.05
N ASP A 14 56.23 -27.80 12.06
CA ASP A 14 57.53 -28.28 12.54
C ASP A 14 58.58 -28.07 11.43
N PHE A 15 59.40 -27.01 11.55
CA PHE A 15 60.46 -26.66 10.59
C PHE A 15 61.76 -27.46 10.77
N ARG A 16 61.73 -28.64 11.42
CA ARG A 16 62.93 -29.48 11.61
C ARG A 16 63.46 -30.13 10.31
N GLY A 17 62.75 -29.98 9.19
CA GLY A 17 63.17 -30.42 7.85
C GLY A 17 64.01 -29.42 7.07
N ALA A 18 64.83 -29.91 6.13
CA ALA A 18 65.51 -29.05 5.16
C ALA A 18 64.59 -28.71 3.98
N TRP A 19 64.77 -27.54 3.34
CA TRP A 19 64.15 -27.29 2.03
C TRP A 19 65.01 -27.95 0.94
N ILE A 20 64.43 -28.89 0.22
CA ILE A 20 65.04 -29.64 -0.87
C ILE A 20 64.14 -29.46 -2.08
N PRO A 21 64.43 -28.50 -3.00
CA PRO A 21 63.59 -28.22 -4.18
C PRO A 21 63.78 -29.31 -5.26
N SER A 22 63.51 -30.55 -4.89
CA SER A 22 63.44 -31.70 -5.79
C SER A 22 61.97 -31.98 -6.09
N THR A 23 61.68 -32.35 -7.34
CA THR A 23 60.36 -32.82 -7.77
C THR A 23 60.14 -34.30 -7.44
N ASP A 24 61.19 -35.04 -7.06
CA ASP A 24 61.13 -36.45 -6.70
C ASP A 24 60.82 -36.64 -5.19
N PRO A 25 59.66 -37.21 -4.82
CA PRO A 25 59.26 -37.40 -3.43
C PRO A 25 60.22 -38.26 -2.61
N LEU A 26 60.98 -39.16 -3.25
CA LEU A 26 61.96 -40.02 -2.58
C LEU A 26 63.21 -39.26 -2.15
N LEU A 27 63.60 -38.22 -2.90
CA LEU A 27 64.73 -37.34 -2.58
C LEU A 27 64.38 -36.31 -1.49
N VAL A 28 63.11 -35.94 -1.40
CA VAL A 28 62.61 -35.03 -0.35
C VAL A 28 62.49 -35.81 0.96
N GLY A 29 61.90 -37.01 0.96
CA GLY A 29 61.71 -37.81 2.16
C GLY A 29 60.66 -37.21 3.13
N GLY A 30 60.22 -38.01 4.11
CA GLY A 30 59.02 -37.69 4.91
C GLY A 30 59.15 -36.56 5.94
N LYS A 31 60.31 -35.87 6.00
CA LYS A 31 60.58 -34.80 6.98
C LYS A 31 61.04 -33.49 6.35
N ASN A 32 61.30 -33.41 5.04
CA ASN A 32 61.81 -32.22 4.35
C ASN A 32 60.73 -31.56 3.48
N PHE A 33 61.00 -30.34 3.00
CA PHE A 33 60.06 -29.54 2.23
C PHE A 33 60.47 -29.47 0.75
N SER A 34 59.54 -29.68 -0.19
CA SER A 34 59.80 -29.59 -1.64
C SER A 34 59.47 -28.22 -2.25
N ALA A 35 58.55 -27.48 -1.62
CA ALA A 35 58.16 -26.15 -2.04
C ALA A 35 57.93 -25.24 -0.81
N LEU A 36 58.37 -23.99 -0.91
CA LEU A 36 58.09 -22.93 0.04
C LEU A 36 57.26 -21.87 -0.69
N ALA A 37 56.12 -21.47 -0.14
CA ALA A 37 55.25 -20.44 -0.72
C ALA A 37 54.78 -19.47 0.36
N ASN A 38 54.63 -18.19 0.01
CA ASN A 38 54.18 -17.11 0.90
C ASN A 38 55.05 -16.91 2.15
N LEU A 39 56.37 -17.08 2.04
CA LEU A 39 57.35 -16.79 3.08
C LEU A 39 58.34 -15.70 2.63
N VAL A 40 58.78 -14.84 3.54
CA VAL A 40 59.81 -13.81 3.32
C VAL A 40 60.97 -14.01 4.32
N PRO A 41 62.23 -13.70 3.95
CA PRO A 41 63.33 -13.75 4.90
C PRO A 41 63.20 -12.63 5.94
N GLY A 42 63.15 -13.00 7.22
CA GLY A 42 63.21 -12.11 8.37
C GLY A 42 64.49 -12.31 9.19
N PRO A 43 64.75 -11.44 10.18
CA PRO A 43 65.95 -11.50 11.02
C PRO A 43 66.13 -12.84 11.77
N ASN A 44 65.04 -13.61 11.95
CA ASN A 44 65.01 -14.85 12.71
C ASN A 44 64.61 -16.09 11.87
N GLY A 45 64.63 -16.00 10.53
CA GLY A 45 64.31 -17.11 9.63
C GLY A 45 63.27 -16.75 8.57
N LEU A 46 62.56 -17.76 8.05
CA LEU A 46 61.46 -17.54 7.10
C LEU A 46 60.19 -17.15 7.87
N GLU A 47 59.65 -15.97 7.59
CA GLU A 47 58.41 -15.45 8.18
C GLU A 47 57.27 -15.51 7.16
N GLY A 48 56.02 -15.62 7.61
CA GLY A 48 54.84 -15.54 6.74
C GLY A 48 54.74 -14.19 6.04
N SER A 49 54.63 -14.19 4.71
CA SER A 49 54.27 -13.00 3.94
C SER A 49 52.84 -12.57 4.31
N LEU A 50 52.66 -11.32 4.75
CA LEU A 50 51.34 -10.70 4.87
C LEU A 50 50.73 -10.63 3.46
N GLY A 51 49.84 -11.56 3.14
CA GLY A 51 49.22 -11.61 1.82
C GLY A 51 48.34 -10.38 1.58
N TYR A 52 48.64 -9.64 0.51
CA TYR A 52 47.69 -8.67 -0.06
C TYR A 52 46.77 -9.41 -1.03
N THR A 53 45.46 -9.34 -0.81
CA THR A 53 44.49 -9.79 -1.82
C THR A 53 44.46 -8.76 -2.94
N LYS A 54 44.71 -9.20 -4.18
CA LYS A 54 44.59 -8.33 -5.36
C LYS A 54 43.10 -8.02 -5.60
N ILE A 55 42.73 -6.75 -5.55
CA ILE A 55 41.31 -6.31 -5.68
C ILE A 55 40.93 -6.08 -7.15
N THR A 56 41.86 -5.62 -7.99
CA THR A 56 41.65 -5.39 -9.43
C THR A 56 42.87 -5.83 -10.23
N THR A 57 42.66 -6.23 -11.48
CA THR A 57 43.70 -6.58 -12.46
C THR A 57 44.22 -5.39 -13.25
N SER A 58 43.43 -4.33 -13.34
CA SER A 58 43.71 -3.11 -14.12
C SER A 58 43.98 -1.92 -13.19
N ALA A 59 44.32 -0.75 -13.76
CA ALA A 59 44.36 0.49 -12.99
C ALA A 59 42.94 0.82 -12.49
N ILE A 60 42.83 1.18 -11.19
CA ILE A 60 41.55 1.44 -10.51
C ILE A 60 40.72 2.52 -11.23
N SER A 61 41.37 3.55 -11.79
CA SER A 61 40.76 4.56 -12.63
C SER A 61 41.85 5.28 -13.44
N ALA A 62 41.53 5.72 -14.65
CA ALA A 62 42.42 6.57 -15.44
C ALA A 62 42.63 7.95 -14.80
N THR A 63 41.65 8.46 -14.06
CA THR A 63 41.68 9.78 -13.43
C THR A 63 42.04 9.70 -11.94
N TYR A 64 41.41 8.78 -11.20
CA TYR A 64 41.53 8.66 -9.74
C TYR A 64 42.33 7.41 -9.36
N SER A 65 43.64 7.45 -9.55
CA SER A 65 44.51 6.26 -9.47
C SER A 65 45.06 5.95 -8.07
N ARG A 66 44.85 6.84 -7.08
CA ARG A 66 45.46 6.73 -5.75
C ARG A 66 44.40 6.46 -4.67
N PRO A 67 44.12 5.19 -4.32
CA PRO A 67 43.19 4.82 -3.25
C PRO A 67 43.61 5.42 -1.90
N ARG A 68 42.65 5.82 -1.07
CA ARG A 68 42.90 6.38 0.28
C ARG A 68 42.11 5.69 1.37
N SER A 69 40.87 5.33 1.10
CA SER A 69 39.99 4.63 2.03
C SER A 69 38.95 3.81 1.26
N GLY A 70 38.37 2.80 1.89
CA GLY A 70 37.30 2.02 1.26
C GLY A 70 36.55 1.17 2.25
N ILE A 71 35.41 0.65 1.81
CA ILE A 71 34.54 -0.24 2.56
C ILE A 71 33.98 -1.31 1.63
N GLN A 72 33.90 -2.54 2.13
CA GLN A 72 33.18 -3.60 1.46
C GLN A 72 31.79 -3.73 2.07
N ILE A 73 30.79 -3.87 1.21
CA ILE A 73 29.39 -4.02 1.58
C ILE A 73 28.91 -5.35 1.04
N ARG A 74 28.15 -6.07 1.86
CA ARG A 74 27.32 -7.17 1.40
C ARG A 74 25.88 -6.76 1.59
N PRO A 75 25.11 -6.61 0.51
CA PRO A 75 23.70 -6.36 0.57
C PRO A 75 22.99 -7.49 1.32
N ARG A 76 21.81 -7.20 1.85
CA ARG A 76 21.06 -8.17 2.64
C ARG A 76 20.37 -9.19 1.75
N HIS A 77 19.95 -8.80 0.53
CA HIS A 77 19.09 -9.63 -0.32
C HIS A 77 19.76 -10.05 -1.64
N ALA A 78 20.71 -9.28 -2.15
CA ALA A 78 21.54 -9.65 -3.29
C ALA A 78 22.79 -10.41 -2.82
N LYS A 79 23.17 -11.44 -3.57
CA LYS A 79 24.42 -12.20 -3.34
C LYS A 79 25.69 -11.45 -3.78
N LEU A 80 25.57 -10.20 -4.23
CA LEU A 80 26.65 -9.48 -4.90
C LEU A 80 27.33 -8.54 -3.89
N SER A 81 28.64 -8.67 -3.71
CA SER A 81 29.41 -7.74 -2.88
C SER A 81 29.74 -6.45 -3.63
N TYR A 82 29.80 -5.34 -2.90
CA TYR A 82 30.22 -4.04 -3.39
C TYR A 82 31.49 -3.61 -2.69
N VAL A 83 32.42 -3.01 -3.42
CA VAL A 83 33.56 -2.29 -2.83
C VAL A 83 33.43 -0.83 -3.21
N LEU A 84 33.34 0.03 -2.20
CA LEU A 84 33.41 1.47 -2.36
C LEU A 84 34.81 1.93 -1.95
N LEU A 85 35.40 2.80 -2.76
CA LEU A 85 36.75 3.29 -2.56
C LEU A 85 36.79 4.79 -2.81
N GLN A 86 37.29 5.58 -1.86
CA GLN A 86 37.71 6.93 -2.17
C GLN A 86 39.12 6.91 -2.76
N ALA A 87 39.28 7.52 -3.93
CA ALA A 87 40.55 7.70 -4.60
C ALA A 87 40.78 9.16 -4.99
N ILE A 88 42.05 9.57 -4.98
CA ILE A 88 42.48 10.91 -5.38
C ILE A 88 43.19 10.84 -6.74
N ASN A 89 43.11 11.92 -7.50
CA ASN A 89 43.84 12.04 -8.75
C ASN A 89 45.36 12.14 -8.50
N ALA A 90 46.16 11.96 -9.55
CA ALA A 90 47.62 11.99 -9.43
C ALA A 90 48.15 13.32 -8.84
N ALA A 91 47.49 14.43 -9.18
CA ALA A 91 47.83 15.78 -8.73
C ALA A 91 47.46 16.08 -7.26
N GLY A 92 46.63 15.25 -6.63
CA GLY A 92 46.16 15.51 -5.26
C GLY A 92 45.12 16.62 -5.14
N THR A 93 44.46 17.02 -6.23
CA THR A 93 43.56 18.18 -6.30
C THR A 93 42.08 17.83 -6.35
N ALA A 94 41.74 16.60 -6.71
CA ALA A 94 40.37 16.12 -6.81
C ALA A 94 40.28 14.65 -6.39
N SER A 95 39.19 14.30 -5.73
CA SER A 95 38.91 12.93 -5.30
C SER A 95 37.49 12.50 -5.67
N ALA A 96 37.27 11.20 -5.69
CA ALA A 96 36.01 10.60 -6.07
C ALA A 96 35.80 9.27 -5.35
N ILE A 97 34.54 8.86 -5.25
CA ILE A 97 34.13 7.53 -4.79
C ILE A 97 33.96 6.66 -6.03
N LEU A 98 34.74 5.58 -6.07
CA LEU A 98 34.71 4.56 -7.10
C LEU A 98 33.98 3.34 -6.54
N GLN A 99 33.28 2.62 -7.42
CA GLN A 99 32.52 1.44 -7.06
C GLN A 99 32.97 0.24 -7.91
N GLN A 100 32.99 -0.93 -7.28
CA GLN A 100 33.12 -2.22 -7.95
C GLN A 100 31.95 -3.10 -7.50
N ILE A 101 31.23 -3.68 -8.45
CA ILE A 101 30.03 -4.48 -8.19
C ILE A 101 30.28 -5.91 -8.69
N GLY A 102 30.05 -6.92 -7.84
CA GLY A 102 30.01 -8.31 -8.30
C GLY A 102 28.85 -8.52 -9.27
N SER A 103 29.01 -9.31 -10.33
CA SER A 103 27.93 -9.66 -11.27
C SER A 103 27.32 -11.03 -11.02
N VAL A 104 28.02 -11.90 -10.30
CA VAL A 104 27.53 -13.22 -9.86
C VAL A 104 27.94 -13.49 -8.43
N ALA A 105 27.23 -14.41 -7.75
CA ALA A 105 27.55 -14.79 -6.37
C ALA A 105 28.98 -15.38 -6.21
N ALA A 106 29.53 -15.97 -7.28
CA ALA A 106 30.90 -16.49 -7.30
C ALA A 106 31.98 -15.37 -7.36
N GLU A 107 31.57 -14.12 -7.57
CA GLU A 107 32.43 -12.93 -7.57
C GLU A 107 32.42 -12.19 -6.22
N ASP A 108 32.02 -12.86 -5.13
CA ASP A 108 32.24 -12.33 -3.78
C ASP A 108 33.75 -12.08 -3.57
N VAL A 109 34.12 -10.90 -3.05
CA VAL A 109 35.53 -10.50 -2.89
C VAL A 109 36.22 -11.51 -1.97
N PRO A 110 37.12 -12.35 -2.51
CA PRO A 110 38.49 -11.97 -2.87
C PRO A 110 38.85 -12.03 -4.38
N ASN A 111 37.89 -12.24 -5.29
CA ASN A 111 38.18 -12.35 -6.72
C ASN A 111 38.44 -10.96 -7.37
N PRO A 112 39.57 -10.77 -8.11
CA PRO A 112 39.87 -9.48 -8.73
C PRO A 112 38.87 -9.09 -9.82
N ARG A 113 38.40 -7.84 -9.81
CA ARG A 113 37.57 -7.27 -10.88
C ARG A 113 37.83 -5.76 -11.01
N ASP A 114 37.51 -5.20 -12.17
CA ASP A 114 37.70 -3.79 -12.46
C ASP A 114 36.59 -2.92 -11.87
N PHE A 115 36.92 -1.69 -11.50
CA PHE A 115 35.97 -0.69 -11.03
C PHE A 115 35.11 -0.17 -12.18
N GLU A 116 33.90 0.28 -11.86
CA GLU A 116 33.00 0.91 -12.82
C GLU A 116 33.66 2.16 -13.43
N ALA A 117 33.46 2.36 -14.75
CA ALA A 117 34.15 3.41 -15.49
C ALA A 117 33.77 4.83 -15.01
N THR A 118 32.54 5.01 -14.56
CA THR A 118 32.03 6.27 -14.02
C THR A 118 32.12 6.25 -12.50
N PRO A 119 32.70 7.29 -11.87
CA PRO A 119 32.67 7.42 -10.41
C PRO A 119 31.23 7.44 -9.88
N LEU A 120 31.02 6.84 -8.72
CA LEU A 120 29.76 6.91 -8.00
C LEU A 120 29.48 8.33 -7.48
N HIS A 121 30.53 9.04 -7.06
CA HIS A 121 30.50 10.44 -6.64
C HIS A 121 31.82 11.13 -6.95
N VAL A 122 31.79 12.41 -7.29
CA VAL A 122 33.00 13.25 -7.34
C VAL A 122 32.95 14.18 -6.14
N ASP A 123 33.95 14.08 -5.26
CA ASP A 123 34.01 14.89 -4.05
C ASP A 123 34.06 16.38 -4.38
N ALA A 124 33.48 17.21 -3.52
CA ALA A 124 33.60 18.65 -3.58
C ALA A 124 35.08 19.10 -3.53
N ALA A 125 35.39 20.21 -4.20
CA ALA A 125 36.75 20.75 -4.25
C ALA A 125 37.29 21.02 -2.82
N GLY A 126 38.52 20.57 -2.55
CA GLY A 126 39.14 20.70 -1.23
C GLY A 126 38.67 19.68 -0.19
N ALA A 127 37.96 18.62 -0.61
CA ALA A 127 37.64 17.48 0.24
C ALA A 127 38.91 16.82 0.82
N GLY A 128 38.82 16.42 2.09
CA GLY A 128 39.89 15.78 2.83
C GLY A 128 39.95 14.26 2.63
N LEU A 129 40.30 13.53 3.69
CA LEU A 129 40.22 12.07 3.68
C LEU A 129 38.77 11.64 3.81
N GLY A 130 38.23 11.00 2.77
CA GLY A 130 36.94 10.35 2.85
C GLY A 130 36.97 9.18 3.83
N ARG A 131 35.96 9.07 4.70
CA ARG A 131 35.83 7.99 5.68
C ARG A 131 34.43 7.42 5.62
N PHE A 132 34.36 6.11 5.47
CA PHE A 132 33.12 5.36 5.37
C PHE A 132 32.77 4.74 6.73
N HIS A 133 31.48 4.65 7.02
CA HIS A 133 30.98 3.84 8.13
C HIS A 133 29.64 3.20 7.77
N LYS A 134 29.35 2.05 8.35
CA LYS A 134 28.01 1.45 8.27
C LYS A 134 26.99 2.37 8.94
N TRP A 135 25.79 2.36 8.40
CA TRP A 135 24.68 3.20 8.84
C TRP A 135 23.43 2.31 8.97
N PRO A 136 22.42 2.69 9.77
CA PRO A 136 21.21 1.90 9.91
C PRO A 136 20.52 1.64 8.56
N GLY A 137 19.85 0.49 8.45
CA GLY A 137 19.19 0.08 7.20
C GLY A 137 20.13 -0.47 6.12
N ASN A 138 21.36 -0.89 6.49
CA ASN A 138 22.41 -1.30 5.55
C ASN A 138 22.88 -0.17 4.61
N HIS A 139 22.67 1.08 5.02
CA HIS A 139 23.21 2.23 4.32
C HIS A 139 24.68 2.44 4.70
N ILE A 140 25.36 3.30 3.95
CA ILE A 140 26.75 3.69 4.21
C ILE A 140 26.81 5.20 4.31
N ALA A 141 27.34 5.70 5.41
CA ALA A 141 27.69 7.11 5.54
C ALA A 141 29.13 7.34 5.08
N TYR A 142 29.35 8.53 4.53
CA TYR A 142 30.63 8.99 4.04
C TYR A 142 30.82 10.44 4.45
N CYS A 143 31.93 10.74 5.13
CA CYS A 143 32.32 12.11 5.41
C CYS A 143 33.75 12.36 4.98
N ASN A 144 34.04 13.55 4.46
CA ASN A 144 35.38 13.91 3.97
C ASN A 144 35.89 15.27 4.51
N GLY A 145 35.21 15.84 5.52
CA GLY A 145 35.51 17.17 6.06
C GLY A 145 34.96 18.33 5.23
N LYS A 146 34.25 18.06 4.13
CA LYS A 146 33.54 19.04 3.30
C LYS A 146 32.09 18.63 3.02
N GLU A 147 31.87 17.35 2.80
CA GLU A 147 30.57 16.77 2.52
C GLU A 147 30.27 15.67 3.54
N THR A 148 28.98 15.53 3.83
CA THR A 148 28.43 14.46 4.66
C THR A 148 27.34 13.77 3.86
N LEU A 149 27.67 12.60 3.32
CA LEU A 149 26.86 11.87 2.37
C LEU A 149 26.43 10.53 2.94
N VAL A 150 25.38 9.98 2.35
CA VAL A 150 24.88 8.65 2.63
C VAL A 150 24.45 7.98 1.33
N TYR A 151 24.70 6.67 1.27
CA TYR A 151 24.39 5.81 0.16
C TYR A 151 23.57 4.62 0.65
N ALA A 152 22.39 4.41 0.07
CA ALA A 152 21.56 3.24 0.37
C ALA A 152 21.57 2.21 -0.76
N GLY A 153 21.92 2.62 -1.98
CA GLY A 153 21.92 1.73 -3.15
C GLY A 153 20.53 1.19 -3.47
N ASP A 154 20.47 0.10 -4.24
CA ASP A 154 19.25 -0.47 -4.82
C ASP A 154 18.47 -1.44 -3.91
N GLU A 155 18.81 -1.46 -2.62
CA GLU A 155 18.17 -2.31 -1.60
C GLU A 155 17.44 -1.53 -0.50
N MET A 156 17.30 -0.20 -0.61
CA MET A 156 16.51 0.54 0.36
C MET A 156 15.05 0.09 0.25
N TYR A 157 14.40 -0.16 1.39
CA TYR A 157 12.96 -0.43 1.41
C TYR A 157 12.17 0.86 1.23
N PRO A 158 10.98 0.80 0.60
CA PRO A 158 10.06 1.93 0.65
C PRO A 158 9.67 2.22 2.11
N ALA A 159 9.47 3.51 2.42
CA ALA A 159 8.95 3.94 3.72
C ALA A 159 7.46 3.60 3.87
N ALA A 160 6.72 3.67 2.75
CA ALA A 160 5.35 3.21 2.63
C ALA A 160 5.05 2.86 1.17
N PHE A 161 4.07 1.97 0.96
CA PHE A 161 3.58 1.61 -0.36
C PHE A 161 2.06 1.58 -0.32
N MET A 162 1.43 2.46 -1.10
CA MET A 162 -0.02 2.62 -1.11
C MET A 162 -0.57 2.51 -2.52
N ILE A 163 -1.82 2.10 -2.64
CA ILE A 163 -2.55 2.07 -3.91
C ILE A 163 -3.71 3.05 -3.81
N SER A 164 -4.00 3.77 -4.89
CA SER A 164 -5.06 4.78 -4.99
C SER A 164 -5.93 4.51 -6.20
N ASP A 165 -7.22 4.84 -6.10
CA ASP A 165 -8.15 4.57 -7.20
C ASP A 165 -7.96 5.51 -8.39
N SER A 166 -7.33 6.67 -8.15
CA SER A 166 -7.03 7.65 -9.18
C SER A 166 -5.64 8.26 -8.98
N PRO A 167 -5.07 8.85 -10.05
CA PRO A 167 -3.89 9.71 -9.93
C PRO A 167 -4.17 10.81 -8.91
N MET A 168 -3.22 11.02 -8.02
CA MET A 168 -3.35 12.02 -6.96
C MET A 168 -3.05 13.41 -7.51
N THR A 169 -3.86 14.38 -7.09
CA THR A 169 -3.52 15.81 -7.10
C THR A 169 -3.00 16.21 -5.71
N ASP A 170 -3.86 16.12 -4.69
CA ASP A 170 -3.58 16.59 -3.33
C ASP A 170 -3.67 15.48 -2.27
N ALA A 171 -4.66 14.60 -2.39
CA ALA A 171 -4.90 13.45 -1.53
C ALA A 171 -4.99 12.14 -2.33
N LEU A 172 -4.86 11.01 -1.64
CA LEU A 172 -5.14 9.70 -2.23
C LEU A 172 -6.64 9.44 -2.23
N THR A 173 -7.16 8.82 -3.30
CA THR A 173 -8.55 8.41 -3.39
C THR A 173 -8.65 6.96 -2.94
N ASN A 174 -9.39 6.69 -1.86
CA ASN A 174 -9.55 5.36 -1.25
C ASN A 174 -8.21 4.62 -1.07
N PRO A 175 -7.23 5.21 -0.35
CA PRO A 175 -5.92 4.61 -0.21
C PRO A 175 -5.98 3.24 0.48
N ILE A 176 -5.22 2.28 -0.05
CA ILE A 176 -4.93 1.01 0.63
C ILE A 176 -3.43 0.94 0.90
N ASP A 177 -3.06 0.76 2.17
CA ASP A 177 -1.67 0.64 2.61
C ASP A 177 -1.21 -0.82 2.55
N TYR A 178 -0.21 -1.10 1.71
CA TYR A 178 0.44 -2.41 1.55
C TYR A 178 1.90 -2.38 2.03
N THR A 179 2.28 -1.41 2.87
CA THR A 179 3.66 -1.24 3.33
C THR A 179 4.22 -2.53 3.93
N ASP A 180 3.48 -3.19 4.82
CA ASP A 180 3.94 -4.42 5.46
C ASP A 180 4.06 -5.58 4.48
N ALA A 181 3.16 -5.65 3.48
CA ALA A 181 3.17 -6.68 2.45
C ALA A 181 4.42 -6.62 1.57
N VAL A 182 4.85 -5.41 1.14
CA VAL A 182 5.96 -5.26 0.18
C VAL A 182 7.34 -5.07 0.80
N THR A 183 7.42 -4.97 2.13
CA THR A 183 8.69 -4.80 2.87
C THR A 183 9.26 -6.13 3.40
N ASN A 184 8.61 -7.24 3.10
CA ASN A 184 9.07 -8.58 3.46
C ASN A 184 9.38 -9.45 2.23
N ASP A 185 9.73 -10.72 2.45
CA ASP A 185 10.08 -11.69 1.38
C ASP A 185 9.05 -12.84 1.25
N LEU A 186 7.90 -12.74 1.94
CA LEU A 186 6.84 -13.75 1.97
C LEU A 186 5.92 -13.59 0.76
N GLN A 187 5.58 -14.72 0.13
CA GLN A 187 4.62 -14.79 -0.98
C GLN A 187 3.29 -15.41 -0.54
N THR A 188 2.97 -15.32 0.74
CA THR A 188 1.73 -15.84 1.32
C THR A 188 0.60 -14.83 1.19
N SER A 189 -0.66 -15.31 1.22
CA SER A 189 -1.83 -14.42 1.29
C SER A 189 -1.68 -13.40 2.43
N GLY A 190 -2.10 -12.16 2.20
CA GLY A 190 -1.87 -11.02 3.08
C GLY A 190 -0.47 -10.37 3.01
N ASN A 191 0.48 -10.94 2.25
CA ASN A 191 1.82 -10.38 2.01
C ASN A 191 2.05 -10.00 0.55
N ILE A 192 0.95 -9.76 -0.17
CA ILE A 192 0.96 -9.43 -1.58
C ILE A 192 0.13 -8.16 -1.78
N ALA A 193 0.70 -7.21 -2.50
CA ALA A 193 0.01 -6.02 -2.97
C ALA A 193 -0.49 -6.25 -4.39
N SER A 194 -1.81 -6.33 -4.57
CA SER A 194 -2.43 -6.46 -5.88
C SER A 194 -2.70 -5.08 -6.50
N ILE A 195 -2.04 -4.80 -7.63
CA ILE A 195 -2.19 -3.59 -8.44
C ILE A 195 -2.94 -3.93 -9.72
N GLY A 196 -3.83 -3.05 -10.18
CA GLY A 196 -4.49 -3.22 -11.48
C GLY A 196 -5.67 -4.19 -11.49
N ASN A 197 -6.13 -4.70 -10.34
CA ASN A 197 -7.40 -5.46 -10.20
C ASN A 197 -8.67 -4.58 -10.41
N GLY A 198 -8.50 -3.50 -11.18
CA GLY A 198 -9.54 -2.57 -11.62
C GLY A 198 -10.42 -3.17 -12.73
N ALA A 199 -11.48 -2.46 -13.13
CA ALA A 199 -12.16 -2.76 -14.38
C ALA A 199 -11.17 -2.64 -15.57
N ASP A 200 -10.75 -3.77 -16.12
CA ASP A 200 -9.98 -3.85 -17.36
C ASP A 200 -10.90 -3.74 -18.60
N THR A 201 -10.32 -3.78 -19.79
CA THR A 201 -11.06 -3.70 -21.06
C THR A 201 -12.01 -4.88 -21.31
N TYR A 202 -11.81 -5.99 -20.60
CA TYR A 202 -12.68 -7.16 -20.64
C TYR A 202 -13.87 -7.05 -19.69
N THR A 203 -13.75 -6.23 -18.65
CA THR A 203 -14.81 -5.98 -17.66
C THR A 203 -15.88 -5.08 -18.26
N LYS A 204 -17.10 -5.60 -18.38
CA LYS A 204 -18.23 -4.92 -19.01
C LYS A 204 -19.26 -4.37 -18.05
N LEU A 205 -19.30 -4.93 -16.85
CA LEU A 205 -20.02 -4.40 -15.71
C LEU A 205 -19.12 -4.59 -14.51
N LEU A 206 -18.94 -3.54 -13.72
CA LEU A 206 -18.39 -3.65 -12.39
C LEU A 206 -19.24 -2.85 -11.42
N CYS A 207 -19.89 -3.55 -10.50
CA CYS A 207 -20.87 -2.99 -9.60
C CYS A 207 -20.54 -3.43 -8.17
N PRO A 208 -19.77 -2.63 -7.40
CA PRO A 208 -19.40 -2.98 -6.03
C PRO A 208 -20.60 -3.16 -5.10
N MET A 209 -21.70 -2.43 -5.37
CA MET A 209 -22.90 -2.37 -4.53
C MET A 209 -22.59 -1.90 -3.09
N SER A 210 -21.61 -1.02 -2.94
CA SER A 210 -21.19 -0.48 -1.64
C SER A 210 -21.61 0.99 -1.50
N GLY A 211 -21.80 1.48 -0.27
CA GLY A 211 -22.24 2.85 0.00
C GLY A 211 -23.14 2.96 1.23
N ALA A 212 -23.82 4.10 1.35
CA ALA A 212 -24.86 4.35 2.34
C ALA A 212 -26.27 4.16 1.74
N PRO A 213 -27.31 3.94 2.57
CA PRO A 213 -28.70 3.90 2.11
C PRO A 213 -29.07 5.13 1.27
N GLY A 214 -29.76 4.91 0.16
CA GLY A 214 -30.12 5.96 -0.82
C GLY A 214 -29.11 6.15 -1.95
N ASP A 215 -27.86 5.71 -1.80
CA ASP A 215 -26.82 5.91 -2.81
C ASP A 215 -27.15 5.21 -4.13
N ALA A 216 -26.73 5.82 -5.24
CA ALA A 216 -26.86 5.19 -6.56
C ALA A 216 -25.95 3.97 -6.68
N ILE A 217 -26.41 2.96 -7.42
CA ILE A 217 -25.64 1.74 -7.68
C ILE A 217 -24.97 1.89 -9.04
N THR A 218 -23.73 2.37 -9.07
CA THR A 218 -23.02 2.78 -10.28
C THR A 218 -22.24 1.64 -10.93
N ASP A 219 -22.21 1.60 -12.26
CA ASP A 219 -21.27 0.78 -13.04
C ASP A 219 -19.91 1.49 -13.16
N TYR A 220 -18.86 0.83 -12.68
CA TYR A 220 -17.47 1.27 -12.70
C TYR A 220 -16.64 0.57 -13.78
N SER A 221 -17.28 -0.10 -14.74
CA SER A 221 -16.60 -0.66 -15.90
C SER A 221 -15.94 0.44 -16.76
N ALA A 222 -14.93 0.07 -17.55
CA ALA A 222 -14.25 1.02 -18.44
C ALA A 222 -15.18 1.68 -19.47
N ALA A 223 -16.30 1.02 -19.81
CA ALA A 223 -17.35 1.52 -20.68
C ALA A 223 -18.69 1.58 -19.92
N ALA A 224 -18.70 2.33 -18.81
CA ALA A 224 -19.81 2.36 -17.87
C ALA A 224 -21.19 2.59 -18.53
N HIS A 225 -22.16 1.74 -18.15
CA HIS A 225 -23.54 1.76 -18.62
C HIS A 225 -24.50 2.60 -17.75
N GLY A 226 -23.95 3.46 -16.89
CA GLY A 226 -24.70 4.31 -15.97
C GLY A 226 -25.03 3.63 -14.64
N ASN A 227 -26.12 4.05 -13.99
CA ASN A 227 -26.55 3.50 -12.71
C ASN A 227 -27.59 2.39 -12.90
N ALA A 228 -27.54 1.37 -12.07
CA ALA A 228 -28.58 0.37 -11.99
C ALA A 228 -29.90 1.02 -11.56
N THR A 229 -31.01 0.57 -12.13
CA THR A 229 -32.34 0.95 -11.67
C THR A 229 -32.75 0.04 -10.51
N LYS A 230 -33.05 0.64 -9.35
CA LYS A 230 -33.60 -0.06 -8.18
C LYS A 230 -35.07 -0.38 -8.43
N GLU A 231 -35.49 -1.59 -8.08
CA GLU A 231 -36.89 -2.02 -8.13
C GLU A 231 -37.40 -2.31 -6.71
N GLY A 232 -38.66 -1.95 -6.46
CA GLY A 232 -39.31 -2.16 -5.17
C GLY A 232 -38.67 -1.32 -4.06
N THR A 233 -38.37 -1.97 -2.93
CA THR A 233 -37.68 -1.38 -1.76
C THR A 233 -36.20 -1.71 -1.70
N ALA A 234 -35.62 -2.20 -2.81
CA ALA A 234 -34.20 -2.50 -2.88
C ALA A 234 -33.33 -1.25 -2.66
N ASP A 235 -32.35 -1.34 -1.77
CA ASP A 235 -31.44 -0.24 -1.47
C ASP A 235 -30.11 -0.75 -0.91
N ILE A 236 -29.12 0.12 -0.71
CA ILE A 236 -27.89 -0.21 0.02
C ILE A 236 -28.17 -0.28 1.52
N SER A 237 -27.59 -1.27 2.19
CA SER A 237 -27.70 -1.43 3.65
C SER A 237 -26.35 -1.78 4.26
N ALA A 238 -26.07 -1.19 5.43
CA ALA A 238 -24.89 -1.48 6.24
C ALA A 238 -25.06 -2.69 7.17
N ALA A 239 -26.25 -3.31 7.23
CA ALA A 239 -26.55 -4.40 8.16
C ALA A 239 -25.69 -5.65 7.89
N HIS A 240 -25.48 -5.96 6.63
CA HIS A 240 -24.60 -7.04 6.18
C HIS A 240 -23.80 -6.54 4.98
N ALA A 241 -22.52 -6.28 5.19
CA ALA A 241 -21.60 -5.86 4.15
C ALA A 241 -20.44 -6.86 4.04
N LYS A 242 -20.12 -7.30 2.82
CA LYS A 242 -18.89 -8.09 2.58
C LYS A 242 -17.69 -7.18 2.44
N PHE A 243 -17.86 -6.10 1.70
CA PHE A 243 -16.83 -5.14 1.35
C PHE A 243 -17.37 -3.71 1.48
N GLY A 244 -16.56 -2.82 2.06
CA GLY A 244 -16.92 -1.42 2.27
C GLY A 244 -18.10 -1.22 3.23
N PRO A 245 -18.72 -0.01 3.23
CA PRO A 245 -19.74 0.38 4.21
C PRO A 245 -21.13 -0.25 4.01
N GLY A 246 -21.39 -0.96 2.90
CA GLY A 246 -22.72 -1.50 2.62
C GLY A 246 -22.75 -2.57 1.53
N SER A 247 -23.93 -3.18 1.34
CA SER A 247 -24.25 -4.11 0.25
C SER A 247 -25.68 -3.88 -0.25
N LEU A 248 -25.99 -4.29 -1.48
CA LEU A 248 -27.36 -4.24 -2.01
C LEU A 248 -28.24 -5.16 -1.16
N TYR A 249 -29.31 -4.60 -0.58
CA TYR A 249 -30.30 -5.27 0.22
C TYR A 249 -31.63 -5.38 -0.52
N THR A 250 -32.19 -6.59 -0.58
CA THR A 250 -33.51 -6.87 -1.19
C THR A 250 -34.47 -7.43 -0.14
N PRO A 251 -35.14 -6.57 0.66
CA PRO A 251 -36.01 -7.00 1.76
C PRO A 251 -37.34 -7.62 1.34
N ALA A 252 -37.88 -7.23 0.18
CA ALA A 252 -39.26 -7.54 -0.18
C ALA A 252 -39.40 -8.31 -1.50
N VAL A 253 -40.59 -8.89 -1.68
CA VAL A 253 -40.97 -9.55 -2.93
C VAL A 253 -40.93 -8.56 -4.08
N GLY A 254 -40.11 -8.85 -5.09
CA GLY A 254 -39.98 -8.04 -6.29
C GLY A 254 -38.82 -7.05 -6.24
N ASP A 255 -38.06 -7.04 -5.14
CA ASP A 255 -36.88 -6.21 -4.97
C ASP A 255 -35.71 -6.74 -5.79
N GLY A 256 -34.91 -5.82 -6.32
CA GLY A 256 -33.69 -6.12 -7.05
C GLY A 256 -33.18 -4.89 -7.77
N ILE A 257 -32.20 -5.10 -8.63
CA ILE A 257 -31.68 -4.06 -9.52
C ILE A 257 -31.60 -4.58 -10.95
N TYR A 258 -31.65 -3.67 -11.92
CA TYR A 258 -31.37 -4.01 -13.31
C TYR A 258 -30.56 -2.95 -14.05
N TYR A 259 -29.79 -3.42 -15.04
CA TYR A 259 -29.22 -2.62 -16.11
C TYR A 259 -30.02 -2.88 -17.39
N ALA A 260 -30.26 -1.82 -18.17
CA ALA A 260 -30.96 -1.93 -19.44
C ALA A 260 -30.24 -2.91 -20.39
N ASP A 261 -30.98 -3.45 -21.36
CA ASP A 261 -30.43 -4.41 -22.32
C ASP A 261 -29.22 -3.83 -23.08
N HIS A 262 -28.15 -4.62 -23.21
CA HIS A 262 -26.92 -4.24 -23.89
C HIS A 262 -26.15 -5.48 -24.36
N ALA A 263 -25.44 -5.36 -25.49
CA ALA A 263 -24.66 -6.46 -26.08
C ALA A 263 -23.49 -6.94 -25.18
N ASP A 264 -23.07 -6.11 -24.24
CA ASP A 264 -22.05 -6.49 -23.24
C ASP A 264 -22.54 -7.54 -22.25
N TRP A 265 -23.86 -7.71 -22.11
CA TRP A 265 -24.48 -8.76 -21.31
C TRP A 265 -24.63 -10.07 -22.08
N ASP A 266 -24.24 -10.10 -23.37
CA ASP A 266 -24.25 -11.29 -24.19
C ASP A 266 -22.87 -11.95 -24.19
N ALA A 267 -22.84 -13.27 -24.31
CA ALA A 267 -21.60 -13.99 -24.52
C ALA A 267 -21.00 -13.60 -25.89
N PRO A 268 -19.68 -13.30 -25.97
CA PRO A 268 -19.03 -13.07 -27.25
C PRO A 268 -19.04 -14.36 -28.09
N ALA A 269 -18.68 -14.28 -29.37
CA ALA A 269 -18.68 -15.45 -30.27
C ALA A 269 -17.80 -16.63 -29.78
N SER A 270 -16.81 -16.38 -28.91
CA SER A 270 -15.98 -17.39 -28.26
C SER A 270 -16.66 -18.08 -27.06
N ASN A 271 -17.85 -17.62 -26.68
CA ASN A 271 -18.57 -17.92 -25.45
C ASN A 271 -17.75 -17.70 -24.16
N LYS A 272 -16.64 -16.94 -24.23
CA LYS A 272 -15.82 -16.64 -23.05
C LYS A 272 -16.43 -15.48 -22.28
N ILE A 273 -17.23 -15.81 -21.27
CA ILE A 273 -17.89 -14.81 -20.43
C ILE A 273 -17.95 -15.30 -18.98
N THR A 274 -17.76 -14.38 -18.04
CA THR A 274 -17.87 -14.62 -16.59
C THR A 274 -18.87 -13.65 -16.00
N TYR A 275 -19.83 -14.15 -15.24
CA TYR A 275 -20.73 -13.40 -14.36
C TYR A 275 -20.44 -13.81 -12.92
N GLU A 276 -20.25 -12.86 -12.01
CA GLU A 276 -19.96 -13.20 -10.62
C GLU A 276 -20.47 -12.17 -9.62
N HIS A 277 -20.86 -12.65 -8.44
CA HIS A 277 -21.36 -11.86 -7.32
C HIS A 277 -20.96 -12.51 -6.00
N HIS A 278 -20.91 -11.71 -4.93
CA HIS A 278 -20.99 -12.21 -3.57
C HIS A 278 -22.43 -12.15 -3.09
N HIS A 279 -22.99 -13.30 -2.73
CA HIS A 279 -24.37 -13.41 -2.24
C HIS A 279 -24.36 -13.85 -0.76
N TYR A 280 -24.98 -13.04 0.10
CA TYR A 280 -25.21 -13.38 1.50
C TYR A 280 -26.40 -14.32 1.64
N LEU A 281 -26.15 -15.51 2.16
CA LEU A 281 -27.18 -16.46 2.54
C LEU A 281 -27.42 -16.38 4.06
N PRO A 282 -28.66 -16.10 4.51
CA PRO A 282 -29.02 -16.43 5.88
C PRO A 282 -29.06 -17.95 6.07
N SER A 283 -29.10 -18.41 7.31
CA SER A 283 -29.31 -19.84 7.59
C SER A 283 -30.75 -20.22 7.19
N ILE A 284 -30.92 -20.88 6.04
CA ILE A 284 -32.22 -21.26 5.48
C ILE A 284 -32.30 -22.78 5.28
N THR A 285 -33.36 -23.39 5.77
CA THR A 285 -33.67 -24.82 5.59
C THR A 285 -35.09 -25.07 5.07
N ASN A 286 -35.70 -24.06 4.42
CA ASN A 286 -37.09 -24.03 3.95
C ASN A 286 -37.35 -24.96 2.74
N ALA A 287 -37.33 -26.26 2.98
CA ALA A 287 -37.60 -27.28 1.98
C ALA A 287 -38.69 -28.24 2.45
N LEU A 288 -39.56 -28.65 1.53
CA LEU A 288 -40.41 -29.82 1.74
C LEU A 288 -39.55 -31.08 1.69
N ALA A 289 -39.81 -32.02 2.61
CA ALA A 289 -39.17 -33.33 2.57
C ALA A 289 -39.37 -33.99 1.20
N ARG A 290 -38.37 -34.76 0.75
CA ARG A 290 -38.40 -35.45 -0.55
C ARG A 290 -39.66 -36.32 -0.66
N ALA A 291 -40.56 -35.95 -1.57
CA ALA A 291 -41.88 -36.56 -1.70
C ALA A 291 -42.26 -36.75 -3.17
N THR A 292 -43.39 -37.44 -3.39
CA THR A 292 -44.03 -37.53 -4.71
C THR A 292 -44.61 -36.18 -5.08
N VAL A 293 -44.06 -35.56 -6.13
CA VAL A 293 -44.47 -34.27 -6.70
C VAL A 293 -45.04 -34.51 -8.09
N GLU A 294 -46.22 -33.95 -8.33
CA GLU A 294 -46.93 -34.05 -9.62
C GLU A 294 -46.90 -32.69 -10.31
N PHE A 295 -46.33 -32.65 -11.52
CA PHE A 295 -46.28 -31.46 -12.37
C PHE A 295 -47.32 -31.58 -13.48
N ASN A 296 -48.12 -30.54 -13.67
CA ASN A 296 -49.14 -30.48 -14.72
C ASN A 296 -48.97 -29.20 -15.55
N ASP A 297 -48.59 -29.37 -16.81
CA ASP A 297 -48.62 -28.33 -17.85
C ASP A 297 -50.07 -28.15 -18.34
N ASN A 298 -50.61 -26.95 -18.11
CA ASN A 298 -51.96 -26.54 -18.49
C ASN A 298 -51.97 -25.74 -19.81
N GLY A 299 -50.88 -25.76 -20.57
CA GLY A 299 -50.73 -25.11 -21.86
C GLY A 299 -50.71 -23.59 -21.73
N GLY A 300 -51.73 -22.91 -22.25
CA GLY A 300 -51.82 -21.44 -22.18
C GLY A 300 -52.28 -20.89 -20.83
N SER A 301 -52.60 -21.77 -19.87
CA SER A 301 -53.06 -21.39 -18.52
C SER A 301 -51.96 -21.63 -17.48
N ALA A 302 -52.12 -21.05 -16.29
CA ALA A 302 -51.17 -21.26 -15.19
C ALA A 302 -51.02 -22.75 -14.84
N ASP A 303 -49.79 -23.20 -14.73
CA ASP A 303 -49.46 -24.60 -14.42
C ASP A 303 -49.60 -24.91 -12.94
N THR A 304 -49.61 -26.21 -12.60
CA THR A 304 -49.74 -26.63 -11.20
C THR A 304 -48.69 -27.63 -10.78
N ILE A 305 -48.24 -27.48 -9.53
CA ILE A 305 -47.38 -28.42 -8.82
C ILE A 305 -48.19 -28.94 -7.62
N VAL A 306 -48.38 -30.26 -7.54
CA VAL A 306 -49.18 -30.88 -6.50
C VAL A 306 -48.29 -31.70 -5.58
N VAL A 307 -48.42 -31.46 -4.27
CA VAL A 307 -47.65 -32.13 -3.20
C VAL A 307 -48.60 -32.74 -2.17
N SER A 308 -48.13 -33.75 -1.44
CA SER A 308 -48.94 -34.42 -0.42
C SER A 308 -48.97 -33.64 0.90
N GLY A 309 -50.07 -33.77 1.64
CA GLY A 309 -50.30 -33.08 2.92
C GLY A 309 -50.82 -31.65 2.75
N ASP A 310 -51.16 -31.02 3.88
CA ASP A 310 -51.51 -29.59 3.93
C ASP A 310 -50.25 -28.76 4.15
N GLN A 311 -49.85 -28.00 3.13
CA GLN A 311 -48.69 -27.11 3.15
C GLN A 311 -49.09 -25.62 3.22
N THR A 312 -50.38 -25.29 3.37
CA THR A 312 -50.88 -23.91 3.24
C THR A 312 -50.40 -22.98 4.37
N ALA A 313 -49.96 -23.53 5.49
CA ALA A 313 -49.42 -22.78 6.63
C ALA A 313 -47.96 -22.32 6.44
N LEU A 314 -47.25 -22.82 5.42
CA LEU A 314 -45.85 -22.47 5.19
C LEU A 314 -45.74 -21.07 4.55
N ALA A 315 -45.20 -20.11 5.30
CA ALA A 315 -45.12 -18.71 4.87
C ALA A 315 -44.33 -18.52 3.55
N TRP A 316 -43.32 -19.35 3.28
CA TRP A 316 -42.53 -19.31 2.06
C TRP A 316 -43.27 -19.84 0.81
N LEU A 317 -44.46 -20.43 0.97
CA LEU A 317 -45.36 -20.85 -0.11
C LEU A 317 -46.44 -19.80 -0.44
N ALA A 318 -46.36 -18.57 0.08
CA ALA A 318 -47.33 -17.52 -0.23
C ALA A 318 -47.28 -17.08 -1.72
N ALA A 319 -48.39 -16.50 -2.20
CA ALA A 319 -48.43 -15.90 -3.55
C ALA A 319 -47.37 -14.81 -3.73
N GLY A 320 -46.74 -14.76 -4.90
CA GLY A 320 -45.61 -13.89 -5.23
C GLY A 320 -44.23 -14.42 -4.80
N ARG A 321 -44.18 -15.47 -3.98
CA ARG A 321 -42.92 -16.14 -3.60
C ARG A 321 -42.41 -17.05 -4.71
N THR A 322 -41.16 -17.48 -4.59
CA THR A 322 -40.49 -18.31 -5.59
C THR A 322 -40.10 -19.66 -5.00
N ILE A 323 -40.36 -20.72 -5.75
CA ILE A 323 -39.94 -22.09 -5.42
C ILE A 323 -39.09 -22.67 -6.54
N GLY A 324 -38.26 -23.64 -6.20
CA GLY A 324 -37.60 -24.50 -7.17
C GLY A 324 -37.75 -25.96 -6.78
N THR A 325 -37.34 -26.85 -7.67
CA THR A 325 -37.38 -28.27 -7.41
C THR A 325 -36.09 -28.98 -7.81
N THR A 326 -35.80 -30.10 -7.17
CA THR A 326 -34.69 -30.98 -7.57
C THR A 326 -35.02 -31.84 -8.79
N SER A 327 -36.18 -31.66 -9.44
CA SER A 327 -36.51 -32.37 -10.67
C SER A 327 -35.60 -31.88 -11.80
N PRO A 328 -34.88 -32.77 -12.51
CA PRO A 328 -34.11 -32.39 -13.68
C PRO A 328 -35.00 -31.89 -14.83
N ALA A 329 -36.25 -32.35 -14.90
CA ALA A 329 -37.17 -31.99 -15.97
C ALA A 329 -37.96 -30.70 -15.71
N ASN A 330 -38.12 -30.31 -14.43
CA ASN A 330 -38.91 -29.15 -14.01
C ASN A 330 -38.24 -28.41 -12.84
N PRO A 331 -37.06 -27.82 -13.05
CA PRO A 331 -36.21 -27.38 -11.94
C PRO A 331 -36.60 -26.07 -11.27
N GLY A 332 -37.32 -25.20 -11.98
CA GLY A 332 -37.57 -23.83 -11.53
C GLY A 332 -36.38 -22.89 -11.81
N PRO A 333 -36.42 -21.64 -11.28
CA PRO A 333 -37.38 -21.15 -10.30
C PRO A 333 -38.76 -20.88 -10.90
N PHE A 334 -39.81 -21.00 -10.08
CA PHE A 334 -41.21 -20.76 -10.42
C PHE A 334 -41.83 -19.76 -9.44
N THR A 335 -42.57 -18.78 -9.95
CA THR A 335 -43.33 -17.85 -9.10
C THR A 335 -44.69 -18.44 -8.75
N ILE A 336 -45.06 -18.38 -7.47
CA ILE A 336 -46.33 -18.89 -6.96
C ILE A 336 -47.44 -17.87 -7.23
N GLY A 337 -48.52 -18.29 -7.89
CA GLY A 337 -49.74 -17.50 -8.05
C GLY A 337 -50.72 -17.70 -6.90
N SER A 338 -50.92 -18.96 -6.48
CA SER A 338 -51.77 -19.30 -5.33
C SER A 338 -51.44 -20.69 -4.77
N VAL A 339 -51.84 -20.94 -3.52
CA VAL A 339 -51.72 -22.26 -2.87
C VAL A 339 -53.05 -22.63 -2.23
N ALA A 340 -53.51 -23.85 -2.50
CA ALA A 340 -54.79 -24.36 -1.99
C ALA A 340 -54.64 -25.81 -1.51
N TYR A 341 -55.20 -26.11 -0.33
CA TYR A 341 -55.29 -27.47 0.18
C TYR A 341 -56.65 -28.09 -0.16
N ASN A 342 -56.64 -29.31 -0.71
CA ASN A 342 -57.84 -30.09 -0.94
C ASN A 342 -57.93 -31.22 0.08
N SER A 343 -58.80 -31.06 1.08
CA SER A 343 -59.00 -32.04 2.14
C SER A 343 -59.59 -33.38 1.65
N GLY A 344 -60.21 -33.40 0.46
CA GLY A 344 -60.74 -34.62 -0.15
C GLY A 344 -59.67 -35.51 -0.77
N THR A 345 -58.56 -34.92 -1.25
CA THR A 345 -57.42 -35.66 -1.82
C THR A 345 -56.21 -35.72 -0.90
N GLY A 346 -56.19 -34.93 0.17
CA GLY A 346 -55.05 -34.81 1.08
C GLY A 346 -53.82 -34.19 0.42
N LYS A 347 -54.02 -33.37 -0.62
CA LYS A 347 -52.94 -32.75 -1.40
C LYS A 347 -53.05 -31.23 -1.37
N THR A 348 -51.91 -30.56 -1.41
CA THR A 348 -51.80 -29.12 -1.67
C THR A 348 -51.44 -28.90 -3.13
N THR A 349 -52.21 -28.04 -3.81
CA THR A 349 -51.95 -27.57 -5.17
C THR A 349 -51.31 -26.18 -5.09
N ILE A 350 -50.13 -26.06 -5.68
CA ILE A 350 -49.43 -24.80 -5.90
C ILE A 350 -49.66 -24.42 -7.36
N THR A 351 -50.41 -23.35 -7.59
CA THR A 351 -50.66 -22.81 -8.92
C THR A 351 -49.59 -21.77 -9.22
N LEU A 352 -48.91 -21.88 -10.36
CA LEU A 352 -47.89 -20.94 -10.78
C LEU A 352 -48.51 -19.61 -11.24
N ALA A 353 -47.74 -18.52 -11.19
CA ALA A 353 -48.23 -17.20 -11.56
C ALA A 353 -48.39 -17.01 -13.09
N ALA A 354 -47.76 -17.88 -13.88
CA ALA A 354 -47.81 -17.87 -15.34
C ALA A 354 -47.80 -19.30 -15.90
N ALA A 355 -48.10 -19.42 -17.19
CA ALA A 355 -47.85 -20.64 -17.95
C ALA A 355 -46.33 -20.83 -18.13
N GLU A 356 -45.83 -22.02 -17.85
CA GLU A 356 -44.43 -22.40 -17.96
C GLU A 356 -44.26 -23.54 -18.97
N VAL A 357 -43.01 -23.81 -19.37
CA VAL A 357 -42.70 -25.02 -20.16
C VAL A 357 -42.38 -26.15 -19.18
N LEU A 358 -43.41 -26.89 -18.76
CA LEU A 358 -43.25 -28.03 -17.85
C LEU A 358 -43.35 -29.36 -18.57
N THR A 359 -42.53 -30.32 -18.17
CA THR A 359 -42.75 -31.72 -18.51
C THR A 359 -43.77 -32.31 -17.54
N THR A 360 -45.02 -32.52 -17.99
CA THR A 360 -46.07 -33.16 -17.18
C THR A 360 -45.64 -34.54 -16.73
N GLY A 361 -45.77 -34.81 -15.43
CA GLY A 361 -45.38 -36.10 -14.85
C GLY A 361 -45.31 -36.11 -13.34
N THR A 362 -45.25 -37.32 -12.77
CA THR A 362 -45.04 -37.54 -11.35
C THR A 362 -43.59 -37.96 -11.09
N VAL A 363 -42.89 -37.24 -10.22
CA VAL A 363 -41.48 -37.50 -9.89
C VAL A 363 -41.26 -37.44 -8.37
N THR A 364 -40.17 -38.02 -7.91
CA THR A 364 -39.69 -37.79 -6.53
C THR A 364 -38.75 -36.60 -6.53
N ALA A 365 -39.17 -35.50 -5.91
CA ALA A 365 -38.39 -34.25 -5.86
C ALA A 365 -38.53 -33.57 -4.50
N VAL A 366 -37.57 -32.70 -4.20
CA VAL A 366 -37.67 -31.70 -3.13
C VAL A 366 -38.24 -30.43 -3.76
N VAL A 367 -39.25 -29.82 -3.13
CA VAL A 367 -39.72 -28.47 -3.44
C VAL A 367 -39.20 -27.57 -2.34
N ALA A 368 -38.49 -26.51 -2.70
CA ALA A 368 -37.85 -25.65 -1.71
C ALA A 368 -37.93 -24.18 -2.12
N GLU A 369 -37.77 -23.30 -1.14
CA GLU A 369 -37.68 -21.85 -1.37
C GLU A 369 -36.48 -21.55 -2.28
N ALA A 370 -36.70 -20.73 -3.31
CA ALA A 370 -35.68 -20.35 -4.28
C ALA A 370 -35.38 -18.84 -4.19
N LEU A 371 -34.09 -18.51 -4.10
CA LEU A 371 -33.59 -17.13 -4.03
C LEU A 371 -32.81 -16.77 -5.29
N SER A 372 -33.34 -15.85 -6.08
CA SER A 372 -32.69 -15.35 -7.29
C SER A 372 -31.40 -14.60 -6.97
N VAL A 373 -30.32 -14.93 -7.68
CA VAL A 373 -29.02 -14.23 -7.55
C VAL A 373 -28.85 -13.25 -8.69
N MET A 374 -28.76 -13.78 -9.92
CA MET A 374 -28.51 -13.00 -11.13
C MET A 374 -29.07 -13.70 -12.36
N GLY A 375 -29.34 -12.96 -13.43
CA GLY A 375 -29.75 -13.57 -14.70
C GLY A 375 -30.33 -12.59 -15.71
N ARG A 376 -30.78 -13.16 -16.83
CA ARG A 376 -31.48 -12.48 -17.91
C ARG A 376 -32.65 -13.34 -18.37
N TYR A 377 -33.80 -12.70 -18.58
CA TYR A 377 -35.04 -13.37 -18.95
C TYR A 377 -35.71 -12.62 -20.09
N HIS A 378 -35.87 -13.29 -21.24
CA HIS A 378 -36.64 -12.77 -22.36
C HIS A 378 -38.04 -13.38 -22.36
N ASP A 379 -38.11 -14.71 -22.31
CA ASP A 379 -39.35 -15.48 -22.23
C ASP A 379 -39.09 -16.87 -21.60
N ALA A 380 -40.14 -17.69 -21.48
CA ALA A 380 -40.04 -19.03 -20.89
C ALA A 380 -39.19 -20.02 -21.71
N ALA A 381 -38.92 -19.72 -22.98
CA ALA A 381 -38.09 -20.54 -23.86
C ALA A 381 -36.63 -20.06 -23.92
N ASN A 382 -36.35 -18.81 -23.52
CA ASN A 382 -35.06 -18.14 -23.69
C ASN A 382 -34.71 -17.31 -22.44
N TYR A 383 -33.91 -17.90 -21.55
CA TYR A 383 -33.41 -17.23 -20.36
C TYR A 383 -32.17 -17.93 -19.80
N TRP A 384 -31.48 -17.27 -18.90
CA TRP A 384 -30.57 -17.92 -17.97
C TRP A 384 -30.62 -17.25 -16.60
N CYS A 385 -30.44 -18.02 -15.54
CA CYS A 385 -30.40 -17.50 -14.19
C CYS A 385 -29.58 -18.39 -13.26
N VAL A 386 -29.02 -17.75 -12.25
CA VAL A 386 -28.48 -18.40 -11.06
C VAL A 386 -29.40 -18.11 -9.88
N TYR A 387 -29.76 -19.16 -9.17
CA TYR A 387 -30.55 -19.07 -7.95
C TYR A 387 -30.07 -20.06 -6.91
N PHE A 388 -30.29 -19.73 -5.65
CA PHE A 388 -30.07 -20.65 -4.54
C PHE A 388 -31.37 -21.41 -4.25
N LEU A 389 -31.29 -22.74 -4.19
CA LEU A 389 -32.38 -23.61 -3.78
C LEU A 389 -32.11 -24.09 -2.35
N SER A 390 -32.96 -23.68 -1.41
CA SER A 390 -32.75 -24.01 0.00
C SER A 390 -32.64 -25.52 0.24
N ALA A 391 -31.75 -25.89 1.16
CA ALA A 391 -31.32 -27.27 1.46
C ALA A 391 -30.53 -28.01 0.37
N VAL A 392 -30.29 -27.44 -0.83
CA VAL A 392 -29.59 -28.14 -1.92
C VAL A 392 -28.34 -27.38 -2.41
N GLY A 393 -28.43 -26.07 -2.63
CA GLY A 393 -27.31 -25.25 -3.10
C GLY A 393 -27.64 -24.34 -4.26
N TYR A 394 -26.61 -23.82 -4.93
CA TYR A 394 -26.76 -22.92 -6.07
C TYR A 394 -26.96 -23.69 -7.37
N ARG A 395 -27.87 -23.21 -8.22
CA ARG A 395 -28.17 -23.81 -9.51
C ARG A 395 -28.03 -22.79 -10.63
N LEU A 396 -27.45 -23.22 -11.75
CA LEU A 396 -27.47 -22.50 -13.02
C LEU A 396 -28.50 -23.14 -13.95
N SER A 397 -29.56 -22.39 -14.28
CA SER A 397 -30.56 -22.79 -15.26
C SER A 397 -30.42 -21.93 -16.51
N CYS A 398 -30.34 -22.56 -17.67
CA CYS A 398 -30.16 -21.90 -18.96
C CYS A 398 -31.06 -22.58 -19.99
N MET A 399 -32.05 -21.86 -20.51
CA MET A 399 -32.99 -22.33 -21.53
C MET A 399 -32.71 -21.62 -22.85
N VAL A 400 -32.64 -22.41 -23.92
CA VAL A 400 -32.45 -21.92 -25.29
C VAL A 400 -33.44 -22.62 -26.21
N GLY A 401 -34.39 -21.87 -26.77
CA GLY A 401 -35.46 -22.42 -27.61
C GLY A 401 -36.33 -23.46 -26.91
N GLY A 402 -36.55 -23.32 -25.60
CA GLY A 402 -37.36 -24.23 -24.78
C GLY A 402 -36.63 -25.51 -24.34
N VAL A 403 -35.32 -25.60 -24.58
CA VAL A 403 -34.49 -26.75 -24.16
C VAL A 403 -33.52 -26.31 -23.07
N GLU A 404 -33.51 -27.03 -21.94
CA GLU A 404 -32.58 -26.80 -20.84
C GLU A 404 -31.17 -27.21 -21.27
N LYS A 405 -30.22 -26.28 -21.19
CA LYS A 405 -28.81 -26.45 -21.54
C LYS A 405 -27.91 -26.59 -20.31
N SER A 406 -28.42 -26.26 -19.13
CA SER A 406 -27.74 -26.43 -17.84
C SER A 406 -28.76 -26.77 -16.75
N GLY A 407 -28.39 -27.64 -15.81
CA GLY A 407 -29.30 -28.06 -14.73
C GLY A 407 -28.58 -28.53 -13.46
N TYR A 408 -27.32 -28.12 -13.30
CA TYR A 408 -26.45 -28.60 -12.25
C TYR A 408 -26.58 -27.79 -10.95
N VAL A 409 -26.46 -28.46 -9.81
CA VAL A 409 -26.48 -27.84 -8.47
C VAL A 409 -25.11 -27.98 -7.83
N ASN A 410 -24.49 -26.84 -7.48
CA ASN A 410 -23.26 -26.78 -6.72
C ASN A 410 -23.59 -26.61 -5.23
N ALA A 411 -23.17 -27.58 -4.43
CA ALA A 411 -23.50 -27.70 -3.00
C ALA A 411 -22.44 -27.09 -2.07
N ASN A 412 -21.39 -26.45 -2.60
CA ASN A 412 -20.26 -25.91 -1.83
C ASN A 412 -20.55 -24.52 -1.22
N PHE A 413 -21.69 -24.38 -0.54
CA PHE A 413 -22.13 -23.12 0.08
C PHE A 413 -22.08 -23.18 1.61
N GLU A 414 -22.03 -22.00 2.22
CA GLU A 414 -22.02 -21.81 3.68
C GLU A 414 -23.00 -20.70 4.09
N ALA A 415 -23.31 -20.60 5.38
CA ALA A 415 -24.02 -19.44 5.90
C ALA A 415 -23.12 -18.19 5.82
N GLY A 416 -23.70 -17.05 5.42
CA GLY A 416 -22.94 -15.83 5.18
C GLY A 416 -22.68 -15.57 3.69
N PHE A 417 -21.63 -14.81 3.38
CA PHE A 417 -21.29 -14.45 2.00
C PHE A 417 -20.64 -15.60 1.24
N ASN A 418 -21.23 -15.96 0.12
CA ASN A 418 -20.71 -16.94 -0.83
C ASN A 418 -20.32 -16.24 -2.13
N HIS A 419 -19.17 -16.60 -2.71
CA HIS A 419 -18.79 -16.13 -4.04
C HIS A 419 -19.38 -17.08 -5.09
N VAL A 420 -20.18 -16.54 -6.00
CA VAL A 420 -20.96 -17.31 -6.97
C VAL A 420 -20.59 -16.83 -8.36
N VAL A 421 -20.18 -17.76 -9.23
CA VAL A 421 -19.72 -17.47 -10.58
C VAL A 421 -20.43 -18.35 -11.59
N ALA A 422 -21.03 -17.76 -12.62
CA ALA A 422 -21.49 -18.48 -13.81
C ALA A 422 -20.59 -18.13 -15.00
N MET A 423 -20.09 -19.12 -15.73
CA MET A 423 -19.15 -18.91 -16.83
C MET A 423 -19.53 -19.69 -18.07
N GLY A 424 -19.25 -19.11 -19.24
CA GLY A 424 -19.22 -19.81 -20.51
C GLY A 424 -17.78 -20.06 -20.92
N SER A 425 -17.49 -21.24 -21.46
CA SER A 425 -16.18 -21.54 -22.05
C SER A 425 -16.33 -22.49 -23.23
N GLY A 426 -16.20 -21.95 -24.44
CA GLY A 426 -16.41 -22.77 -25.64
C GLY A 426 -17.83 -23.34 -25.67
N SER A 427 -17.95 -24.67 -25.64
CA SER A 427 -19.24 -25.37 -25.66
C SER A 427 -19.78 -25.74 -24.27
N ASP A 428 -19.20 -25.21 -23.19
CA ASP A 428 -19.60 -25.59 -21.84
C ASP A 428 -20.01 -24.39 -20.99
N LEU A 429 -20.91 -24.64 -20.05
CA LEU A 429 -21.30 -23.72 -19.00
C LEU A 429 -20.79 -24.25 -17.67
N PHE A 430 -20.35 -23.36 -16.79
CA PHE A 430 -19.81 -23.69 -15.47
C PHE A 430 -20.49 -22.87 -14.39
N LEU A 431 -20.57 -23.48 -13.20
CA LEU A 431 -21.00 -22.82 -11.96
C LEU A 431 -19.93 -23.06 -10.90
N SER A 432 -19.37 -21.98 -10.36
CA SER A 432 -18.49 -22.04 -9.18
C SER A 432 -19.17 -21.44 -7.98
N VAL A 433 -19.01 -22.10 -6.82
CA VAL A 433 -19.41 -21.59 -5.51
C VAL A 433 -18.22 -21.72 -4.58
N ASN A 434 -17.83 -20.59 -3.98
CA ASN A 434 -16.68 -20.48 -3.07
C ASN A 434 -15.40 -21.06 -3.67
N GLY A 435 -15.21 -20.88 -4.99
CA GLY A 435 -14.00 -21.30 -5.69
C GLY A 435 -14.01 -22.72 -6.24
N ASN A 436 -15.02 -23.53 -5.90
CA ASN A 436 -15.17 -24.91 -6.40
C ASN A 436 -15.89 -24.88 -7.75
N LEU A 437 -15.14 -25.07 -8.83
CA LEU A 437 -15.62 -24.93 -10.21
C LEU A 437 -16.19 -26.25 -10.73
N GLU A 438 -17.48 -26.26 -11.07
CA GLU A 438 -18.16 -27.45 -11.56
C GLU A 438 -18.79 -27.20 -12.94
N ALA A 439 -18.69 -28.19 -13.82
CA ALA A 439 -19.35 -28.14 -15.12
C ALA A 439 -20.87 -28.22 -14.93
N ALA A 440 -21.58 -27.24 -15.48
CA ALA A 440 -23.01 -27.07 -15.28
C ALA A 440 -23.87 -27.42 -16.50
N SER A 441 -23.26 -27.54 -17.68
CA SER A 441 -23.93 -27.92 -18.93
C SER A 441 -24.10 -29.43 -19.08
N THR A 442 -25.21 -29.82 -19.71
CA THR A 442 -25.42 -31.19 -20.20
C THR A 442 -25.21 -31.21 -21.72
N GLY A 443 -23.95 -31.34 -22.15
CA GLY A 443 -23.54 -31.26 -23.56
C GLY A 443 -23.23 -29.83 -24.03
N GLY A 444 -23.13 -29.65 -25.35
CA GLY A 444 -22.78 -28.34 -25.95
C GLY A 444 -23.78 -27.24 -25.60
N ALA A 445 -23.35 -26.27 -24.80
CA ALA A 445 -24.14 -25.18 -24.27
C ALA A 445 -23.37 -23.84 -24.33
N VAL A 446 -24.11 -22.78 -24.70
CA VAL A 446 -23.64 -21.40 -24.68
C VAL A 446 -24.72 -20.56 -24.02
N PHE A 447 -24.34 -19.43 -23.40
CA PHE A 447 -25.36 -18.48 -22.95
C PHE A 447 -26.11 -17.94 -24.17
N PRO A 448 -27.46 -17.88 -24.15
CA PRO A 448 -28.21 -17.29 -25.23
C PRO A 448 -27.92 -15.78 -25.32
N ALA A 449 -27.84 -15.27 -26.54
CA ALA A 449 -27.96 -13.84 -26.77
C ALA A 449 -29.43 -13.46 -26.56
N LEU A 450 -29.70 -12.50 -25.68
CA LEU A 450 -31.05 -12.13 -25.29
C LEU A 450 -31.27 -10.64 -25.54
N THR A 451 -32.51 -10.25 -25.85
CA THR A 451 -32.94 -8.85 -25.80
C THR A 451 -33.66 -8.64 -24.47
N ALA A 452 -32.89 -8.55 -23.39
CA ALA A 452 -33.40 -8.54 -22.02
C ALA A 452 -32.41 -7.89 -21.04
N PRO A 453 -32.90 -7.14 -20.04
CA PRO A 453 -32.04 -6.49 -19.04
C PRO A 453 -31.27 -7.52 -18.20
N TYR A 454 -30.06 -7.15 -17.77
CA TYR A 454 -29.31 -7.88 -16.75
C TYR A 454 -29.83 -7.52 -15.37
N ARG A 455 -30.11 -8.53 -14.53
CA ARG A 455 -30.75 -8.33 -13.22
C ARG A 455 -29.97 -9.03 -12.10
N THR A 456 -29.98 -8.41 -10.91
CA THR A 456 -29.43 -8.96 -9.65
C THR A 456 -30.49 -8.88 -8.55
N GLY A 457 -30.58 -9.89 -7.69
CA GLY A 457 -31.59 -10.02 -6.63
C GLY A 457 -33.00 -10.32 -7.14
N ARG A 458 -33.22 -10.21 -8.45
CA ARG A 458 -34.50 -10.55 -9.09
C ARG A 458 -34.24 -11.19 -10.44
N THR A 459 -34.90 -12.30 -10.73
CA THR A 459 -35.02 -12.79 -12.11
C THR A 459 -36.51 -12.85 -12.44
N GLN A 460 -36.93 -12.61 -13.68
CA GLN A 460 -38.38 -12.56 -13.98
C GLN A 460 -39.09 -13.92 -13.84
N ARG A 461 -38.37 -15.02 -13.60
CA ARG A 461 -38.88 -16.32 -13.14
C ARG A 461 -39.06 -16.45 -11.62
N GLY A 462 -38.56 -15.46 -10.85
CA GLY A 462 -38.67 -15.45 -9.40
C GLY A 462 -38.10 -14.18 -8.75
N ALA A 463 -38.93 -13.49 -7.98
CA ALA A 463 -38.46 -12.51 -7.01
C ALA A 463 -37.60 -13.20 -5.94
N ALA A 464 -36.43 -12.67 -5.59
CA ALA A 464 -35.83 -13.04 -4.30
C ALA A 464 -36.79 -12.53 -3.24
N SER A 465 -37.30 -13.44 -2.41
CA SER A 465 -38.13 -13.02 -1.31
C SER A 465 -37.99 -14.04 -0.21
N TRP A 466 -36.95 -13.85 0.58
CA TRP A 466 -36.87 -14.50 1.87
C TRP A 466 -37.93 -13.88 2.80
N THR A 467 -38.49 -14.69 3.69
CA THR A 467 -39.70 -14.37 4.47
C THR A 467 -39.43 -13.72 5.82
N GLU A 468 -38.19 -13.78 6.29
CA GLU A 468 -37.80 -13.36 7.64
C GLU A 468 -36.78 -12.20 7.58
N SER A 469 -36.26 -11.73 8.71
CA SER A 469 -35.14 -10.76 8.79
C SER A 469 -33.86 -11.51 9.19
N PRO A 470 -32.71 -11.30 8.52
CA PRO A 470 -32.38 -10.27 7.50
C PRO A 470 -32.51 -10.77 6.03
N GLY A 471 -33.13 -9.99 5.13
CA GLY A 471 -33.30 -10.31 3.68
C GLY A 471 -32.00 -10.62 2.90
N CYS A 472 -32.05 -10.73 1.56
CA CYS A 472 -30.84 -11.08 0.78
C CYS A 472 -29.91 -9.88 0.60
N TYR A 473 -28.59 -10.14 0.63
CA TYR A 473 -27.56 -9.12 0.36
C TYR A 473 -26.64 -9.53 -0.79
N PHE A 474 -26.30 -8.58 -1.65
CA PHE A 474 -25.39 -8.76 -2.79
C PHE A 474 -24.26 -7.73 -2.76
N ALA A 475 -23.05 -8.19 -3.08
CA ALA A 475 -21.86 -7.34 -3.20
C ALA A 475 -21.03 -7.74 -4.42
N GLU A 476 -20.27 -6.80 -4.97
CA GLU A 476 -19.23 -7.06 -5.99
C GLU A 476 -19.73 -7.84 -7.22
N GLY A 477 -20.71 -7.28 -7.92
CA GLY A 477 -21.17 -7.80 -9.20
C GLY A 477 -20.19 -7.48 -10.33
N ARG A 478 -19.71 -8.50 -11.07
CA ARG A 478 -18.83 -8.29 -12.23
C ARG A 478 -19.28 -9.14 -13.43
N ILE A 479 -19.19 -8.54 -14.63
CA ILE A 479 -19.33 -9.22 -15.93
C ILE A 479 -18.05 -9.01 -16.72
N SER A 480 -17.48 -10.09 -17.27
CA SER A 480 -16.25 -10.01 -18.08
C SER A 480 -16.34 -10.86 -19.34
N HIS A 481 -15.90 -10.35 -20.49
CA HIS A 481 -15.78 -11.07 -21.76
C HIS A 481 -14.50 -11.93 -21.86
N ILE A 482 -14.15 -12.58 -20.75
CA ILE A 482 -13.12 -13.60 -20.64
C ILE A 482 -13.55 -14.61 -19.59
N ASN A 483 -12.86 -15.75 -19.53
CA ASN A 483 -12.96 -16.67 -18.42
C ASN A 483 -11.99 -16.18 -17.35
N ARG A 484 -12.50 -15.65 -16.24
CA ARG A 484 -11.65 -15.24 -15.11
C ARG A 484 -11.05 -16.45 -14.41
N TRP A 485 -11.73 -17.59 -14.48
CA TRP A 485 -11.38 -18.82 -13.77
C TRP A 485 -11.41 -20.00 -14.74
N SER A 486 -10.36 -20.82 -14.72
CA SER A 486 -10.20 -22.00 -15.59
C SER A 486 -10.07 -23.32 -14.80
N ALA A 487 -9.98 -23.22 -13.47
CA ALA A 487 -9.88 -24.31 -12.52
C ALA A 487 -10.41 -23.82 -11.16
N ASP A 488 -10.41 -24.68 -10.15
CA ASP A 488 -10.68 -24.27 -8.76
C ASP A 488 -9.75 -23.14 -8.33
N PHE A 489 -10.28 -22.20 -7.56
CA PHE A 489 -9.58 -20.99 -7.15
C PHE A 489 -9.98 -20.57 -5.73
N VAL A 490 -9.22 -19.65 -5.14
CA VAL A 490 -9.61 -19.03 -3.86
C VAL A 490 -10.46 -17.80 -4.18
N PRO A 491 -11.70 -17.69 -3.68
CA PRO A 491 -12.52 -16.51 -3.89
C PRO A 491 -11.80 -15.21 -3.47
N PRO A 492 -12.02 -14.10 -4.20
CA PRO A 492 -11.49 -12.80 -3.80
C PRO A 492 -11.92 -12.44 -2.37
N ASP A 493 -10.95 -12.06 -1.53
CA ASP A 493 -11.14 -11.57 -0.17
C ASP A 493 -11.06 -10.04 -0.06
N THR A 494 -10.84 -9.36 -1.18
CA THR A 494 -10.88 -7.90 -1.34
C THR A 494 -11.88 -7.51 -2.43
N PRO A 495 -12.52 -6.32 -2.35
CA PRO A 495 -13.42 -5.85 -3.39
C PRO A 495 -12.72 -5.76 -4.75
N TYR A 496 -13.47 -5.95 -5.84
CA TYR A 496 -12.94 -5.62 -7.15
C TYR A 496 -12.72 -4.12 -7.20
N ARG A 497 -11.57 -3.70 -7.68
CA ARG A 497 -11.26 -2.28 -7.68
C ARG A 497 -12.08 -1.61 -8.76
N THR A 498 -12.71 -0.50 -8.44
CA THR A 498 -13.46 0.30 -9.42
C THR A 498 -12.52 0.99 -10.40
N LYS A 499 -11.29 1.25 -9.97
CA LYS A 499 -10.16 1.75 -10.76
C LYS A 499 -8.94 1.66 -9.86
N ALA A 500 -7.82 1.06 -10.27
CA ALA A 500 -6.52 1.36 -9.66
C ALA A 500 -5.40 0.79 -10.52
N LEU A 501 -4.92 1.61 -11.45
CA LEU A 501 -3.61 1.39 -12.06
C LEU A 501 -2.54 2.23 -11.37
N VAL A 502 -2.88 2.92 -10.27
CA VAL A 502 -2.03 3.90 -9.59
C VAL A 502 -1.52 3.37 -8.26
N TRP A 503 -0.20 3.34 -8.11
CA TRP A 503 0.44 3.08 -6.82
C TRP A 503 1.44 4.17 -6.47
N VAL A 504 1.63 4.37 -5.18
CA VAL A 504 2.41 5.45 -4.61
C VAL A 504 3.47 4.87 -3.69
N VAL A 505 4.72 5.23 -3.96
CA VAL A 505 5.90 4.77 -3.24
C VAL A 505 6.46 5.94 -2.46
N PHE A 506 6.46 5.79 -1.13
CA PHE A 506 7.07 6.73 -0.21
C PHE A 506 8.49 6.27 0.07
N THR A 507 9.41 7.20 0.15
CA THR A 507 10.83 6.91 0.37
C THR A 507 11.44 7.89 1.35
N ARG A 508 12.40 7.42 2.14
CA ARG A 508 13.09 8.24 3.14
C ARG A 508 14.10 9.21 2.52
N ARG A 509 14.41 9.03 1.23
CA ARG A 509 15.41 9.78 0.48
C ARG A 509 14.99 9.86 -0.98
N PRO A 510 15.39 10.91 -1.71
CA PRO A 510 15.33 10.92 -3.16
C PRO A 510 15.98 9.68 -3.77
N ILE A 511 15.36 9.17 -4.82
CA ILE A 511 15.77 7.92 -5.48
C ILE A 511 15.95 8.12 -6.99
N GLN A 512 16.48 7.09 -7.66
CA GLN A 512 16.67 7.05 -9.11
C GLN A 512 16.09 5.79 -9.78
N SER A 513 15.71 4.77 -9.02
CA SER A 513 14.98 3.62 -9.57
C SER A 513 14.14 2.89 -8.51
N LYS A 514 13.24 2.05 -8.99
CA LYS A 514 12.46 1.08 -8.20
C LYS A 514 12.60 -0.29 -8.82
N LYS A 515 12.75 -1.33 -8.01
CA LYS A 515 12.77 -2.72 -8.43
C LYS A 515 11.54 -3.44 -7.88
N TYR A 516 10.85 -4.15 -8.74
CA TYR A 516 9.62 -4.86 -8.40
C TYR A 516 9.83 -6.37 -8.45
N TYR A 517 9.36 -7.03 -7.41
CA TYR A 517 9.37 -8.48 -7.31
C TYR A 517 7.92 -8.97 -7.28
N LEU A 518 7.54 -9.69 -8.33
CA LEU A 518 6.16 -10.02 -8.66
C LEU A 518 5.86 -11.48 -8.29
N ALA A 519 4.73 -11.70 -7.61
CA ALA A 519 4.16 -13.02 -7.33
C ALA A 519 3.34 -13.49 -8.54
N THR A 520 2.56 -12.57 -9.11
CA THR A 520 1.84 -12.72 -10.37
C THR A 520 2.27 -11.58 -11.29
N VAL A 521 2.73 -11.92 -12.49
CA VAL A 521 3.10 -10.93 -13.52
C VAL A 521 1.88 -10.40 -14.25
N ASN A 522 2.00 -9.22 -14.84
CA ASN A 522 1.00 -8.73 -15.79
C ASN A 522 0.98 -9.62 -17.03
N SER A 523 -0.19 -10.11 -17.42
CA SER A 523 -0.37 -10.93 -18.62
C SER A 523 -0.49 -10.11 -19.90
N ILE A 524 -0.64 -8.79 -19.80
CA ILE A 524 -0.82 -7.90 -20.95
C ILE A 524 0.52 -7.42 -21.49
N THR A 525 0.91 -7.90 -22.66
CA THR A 525 2.10 -7.45 -23.38
C THR A 525 1.85 -6.07 -24.00
N GLY A 526 2.74 -5.11 -23.74
CA GLY A 526 2.66 -3.75 -24.29
C GLY A 526 2.14 -2.70 -23.31
N ALA A 527 1.77 -3.10 -22.09
CA ALA A 527 1.44 -2.15 -21.03
C ALA A 527 2.63 -1.22 -20.73
N VAL A 528 2.33 0.04 -20.45
CA VAL A 528 3.33 1.11 -20.22
C VAL A 528 3.21 1.60 -18.79
N ILE A 529 4.35 1.81 -18.13
CA ILE A 529 4.42 2.45 -16.83
C ILE A 529 4.77 3.93 -17.03
N THR A 530 3.97 4.81 -16.45
CA THR A 530 4.31 6.22 -16.27
C THR A 530 4.55 6.51 -14.79
N GLY A 531 5.23 7.61 -14.49
CA GLY A 531 5.48 7.98 -13.09
C GLY A 531 5.78 9.46 -12.93
N LYS A 532 5.54 9.94 -11.73
CA LYS A 532 5.72 11.34 -11.33
C LYS A 532 6.36 11.41 -9.96
N GLU A 533 7.11 12.47 -9.72
CA GLU A 533 7.62 12.85 -8.40
C GLU A 533 6.92 14.09 -7.88
N TRP A 534 6.84 14.23 -6.56
CA TRP A 534 6.50 15.50 -5.95
C TRP A 534 7.74 16.41 -5.89
N ASN A 535 7.71 17.54 -6.58
CA ASN A 535 8.83 18.48 -6.64
C ASN A 535 8.75 19.64 -5.63
N GLY A 536 7.78 19.59 -4.72
CA GLY A 536 7.50 20.67 -3.76
C GLY A 536 6.41 21.64 -4.20
N VAL A 537 6.00 21.63 -5.46
CA VAL A 537 4.95 22.53 -5.98
C VAL A 537 3.86 21.75 -6.69
N ALA A 538 4.25 20.76 -7.50
CA ALA A 538 3.34 19.95 -8.29
C ALA A 538 3.91 18.55 -8.52
N TRP A 539 3.07 17.67 -9.06
CA TRP A 539 3.50 16.39 -9.60
C TRP A 539 4.23 16.57 -10.92
N SER A 540 5.54 16.33 -10.90
CA SER A 540 6.40 16.47 -12.08
C SER A 540 6.63 15.11 -12.76
N PRO A 541 6.45 15.00 -14.09
CA PRO A 541 6.69 13.75 -14.81
C PRO A 541 8.13 13.26 -14.72
N LEU A 542 8.31 11.95 -14.55
CA LEU A 542 9.60 11.28 -14.66
C LEU A 542 9.79 10.73 -16.08
N THR A 543 11.00 10.88 -16.62
CA THR A 543 11.41 10.15 -17.83
C THR A 543 11.85 8.74 -17.43
N ILE A 544 11.01 7.75 -17.74
CA ILE A 544 11.19 6.36 -17.29
C ILE A 544 11.91 5.51 -18.36
N THR A 545 12.87 4.73 -17.88
CA THR A 545 13.37 3.51 -18.54
C THR A 545 12.81 2.30 -17.80
N ASP A 546 11.95 1.53 -18.46
CA ASP A 546 11.26 0.38 -17.88
C ASP A 546 11.87 -0.93 -18.36
N THR A 547 12.42 -1.72 -17.44
CA THR A 547 12.93 -3.07 -17.69
C THR A 547 12.01 -4.16 -17.12
N THR A 548 10.88 -3.78 -16.51
CA THR A 548 9.79 -4.68 -16.14
C THR A 548 8.89 -5.02 -17.34
N ASN A 549 8.98 -4.24 -18.43
CA ASN A 549 8.16 -4.32 -19.63
C ASN A 549 6.66 -4.30 -19.30
N GLY A 550 6.19 -3.28 -18.56
CA GLY A 550 4.79 -3.19 -18.13
C GLY A 550 4.41 -4.22 -17.07
N MET A 551 5.34 -4.56 -16.17
CA MET A 551 5.20 -5.60 -15.14
C MET A 551 5.01 -7.03 -15.68
N THR A 552 5.43 -7.31 -16.91
CA THR A 552 5.43 -8.67 -17.48
C THR A 552 6.64 -9.50 -17.00
N VAL A 553 7.66 -8.85 -16.40
CA VAL A 553 8.88 -9.49 -15.90
C VAL A 553 9.13 -9.18 -14.43
N SER A 554 9.22 -10.23 -13.59
CA SER A 554 9.59 -10.11 -12.18
C SER A 554 11.08 -9.83 -12.01
N GLY A 555 11.43 -8.96 -11.06
CA GLY A 555 12.80 -8.53 -10.78
C GLY A 555 13.31 -7.40 -11.68
N GLY A 556 12.48 -6.89 -12.59
CA GLY A 556 12.77 -5.73 -13.41
C GLY A 556 12.81 -4.42 -12.60
N LYS A 557 13.42 -3.39 -13.20
CA LYS A 557 13.54 -2.04 -12.64
C LYS A 557 12.80 -0.99 -13.48
N VAL A 558 12.18 -0.04 -12.81
CA VAL A 558 11.71 1.23 -13.35
C VAL A 558 12.70 2.31 -12.93
N SER A 559 13.52 2.78 -13.87
CA SER A 559 14.63 3.71 -13.63
C SER A 559 14.37 5.08 -14.24
N PHE A 560 14.92 6.12 -13.65
CA PHE A 560 14.81 7.52 -14.08
C PHE A 560 16.05 8.30 -13.58
N ALA A 561 16.20 9.56 -13.98
CA ALA A 561 17.29 10.40 -13.51
C ALA A 561 17.23 10.58 -11.98
N SER A 562 18.39 10.75 -11.32
CA SER A 562 18.44 11.03 -9.89
C SER A 562 17.62 12.27 -9.54
N THR A 563 16.80 12.13 -8.50
CA THR A 563 15.83 13.14 -8.07
C THR A 563 16.31 13.95 -6.86
N VAL A 564 17.59 13.80 -6.47
CA VAL A 564 18.21 14.46 -5.30
C VAL A 564 18.02 15.97 -5.30
N ASN A 565 17.97 16.59 -6.47
CA ASN A 565 17.84 18.05 -6.63
C ASN A 565 16.41 18.51 -6.92
N SER A 566 15.49 17.61 -7.28
CA SER A 566 14.14 17.95 -7.74
C SER A 566 13.05 17.53 -6.75
N ALA A 567 13.12 16.31 -6.19
CA ALA A 567 12.13 15.81 -5.27
C ALA A 567 12.16 16.58 -3.93
N LYS A 568 10.98 16.85 -3.37
CA LYS A 568 10.80 17.43 -2.05
C LYS A 568 9.89 16.54 -1.18
N PRO A 569 10.00 16.59 0.15
CA PRO A 569 9.06 15.89 1.02
C PRO A 569 7.63 16.39 0.81
N LYS A 570 6.65 15.48 0.87
CA LYS A 570 5.21 15.77 0.89
C LYS A 570 4.58 15.13 2.12
N LEU A 571 3.72 15.87 2.81
CA LEU A 571 2.86 15.30 3.85
C LEU A 571 1.65 14.65 3.17
N LEU A 572 1.47 13.36 3.37
CA LEU A 572 0.37 12.60 2.79
C LEU A 572 0.01 11.44 3.72
N GLU A 573 -1.28 11.23 4.00
CA GLU A 573 -1.76 10.22 4.97
C GLU A 573 -1.05 10.30 6.33
N GLY A 574 -0.78 11.52 6.81
CA GLY A 574 -0.07 11.75 8.08
C GLY A 574 1.40 11.33 8.08
N LYS A 575 2.02 11.14 6.89
CA LYS A 575 3.42 10.72 6.73
C LYS A 575 4.18 11.75 5.89
N LEU A 576 5.36 12.20 6.35
CA LEU A 576 6.20 13.17 5.64
C LEU A 576 7.40 12.46 4.98
N PHE A 577 7.33 12.21 3.67
CA PHE A 577 8.38 11.50 2.92
C PHE A 577 8.54 12.05 1.50
N TYR A 578 9.55 11.56 0.76
CA TYR A 578 9.65 11.76 -0.68
C TYR A 578 8.69 10.81 -1.39
N VAL A 579 7.75 11.37 -2.16
CA VAL A 579 6.63 10.61 -2.71
C VAL A 579 6.71 10.54 -4.23
N TYR A 580 6.49 9.34 -4.76
CA TYR A 580 6.45 9.04 -6.18
C TYR A 580 5.16 8.30 -6.50
N GLN A 581 4.42 8.74 -7.52
CA GLN A 581 3.25 8.02 -8.01
C GLN A 581 3.56 7.37 -9.35
N PHE A 582 3.00 6.19 -9.60
CA PHE A 582 3.16 5.43 -10.82
C PHE A 582 1.80 4.98 -11.32
N GLU A 583 1.67 4.90 -12.64
CA GLU A 583 0.45 4.46 -13.30
C GLU A 583 0.81 3.40 -14.34
N LEU A 584 0.11 2.27 -14.34
CA LEU A 584 0.15 1.27 -15.41
C LEU A 584 -0.93 1.60 -16.45
N SER A 585 -0.68 1.39 -17.74
CA SER A 585 -1.71 1.70 -18.75
C SER A 585 -2.87 0.71 -18.77
N GLU A 586 -2.61 -0.57 -18.46
CA GLU A 586 -3.59 -1.66 -18.48
C GLU A 586 -3.05 -2.93 -17.80
N GLY A 587 -3.97 -3.81 -17.40
CA GLY A 587 -3.64 -5.10 -16.78
C GLY A 587 -3.55 -5.04 -15.25
N SER A 588 -3.14 -6.16 -14.66
CA SER A 588 -3.02 -6.35 -13.21
C SER A 588 -1.78 -7.16 -12.88
N PHE A 589 -1.23 -6.97 -11.70
CA PHE A 589 -0.06 -7.70 -11.22
C PHE A 589 -0.02 -7.69 -9.69
N ASP A 590 0.67 -8.68 -9.14
CA ASP A 590 0.81 -8.88 -7.70
C ASP A 590 2.27 -8.68 -7.31
N VAL A 591 2.54 -7.74 -6.40
CA VAL A 591 3.88 -7.43 -5.88
C VAL A 591 4.01 -8.01 -4.48
N TYR A 592 5.05 -8.83 -4.25
CA TYR A 592 5.39 -9.27 -2.89
C TYR A 592 6.56 -8.49 -2.30
N LYS A 593 7.34 -7.78 -3.13
CA LYS A 593 8.46 -6.97 -2.65
C LYS A 593 8.80 -5.81 -3.57
N VAL A 594 9.16 -4.69 -2.96
CA VAL A 594 9.72 -3.52 -3.65
C VAL A 594 11.03 -3.12 -2.97
N THR A 595 12.05 -2.82 -3.78
CA THR A 595 13.24 -2.09 -3.32
C THR A 595 13.41 -0.82 -4.15
N VAL A 596 14.04 0.18 -3.58
CA VAL A 596 14.28 1.47 -4.22
C VAL A 596 15.77 1.81 -4.20
N ASP A 597 16.22 2.51 -5.24
CA ASP A 597 17.63 2.90 -5.39
C ASP A 597 17.86 4.35 -4.96
N ALA A 598 18.42 4.53 -3.76
CA ALA A 598 18.83 5.83 -3.28
C ALA A 598 20.31 6.07 -3.63
N PRO A 599 20.60 6.98 -4.58
CA PRO A 599 21.98 7.31 -4.94
C PRO A 599 22.69 7.99 -3.77
N ILE A 600 24.00 8.13 -3.90
CA ILE A 600 24.78 8.88 -2.91
C ILE A 600 24.32 10.35 -2.88
N GLN A 601 24.03 10.84 -1.68
CA GLN A 601 23.41 12.15 -1.49
C GLN A 601 23.65 12.67 -0.08
N PRO A 602 23.47 13.97 0.18
CA PRO A 602 23.58 14.53 1.52
C PRO A 602 22.64 13.86 2.53
N VAL A 603 23.05 13.84 3.80
CA VAL A 603 22.13 13.50 4.90
C VAL A 603 21.01 14.56 4.96
N ARG A 604 19.77 14.09 5.13
CA ARG A 604 18.57 14.91 5.17
C ARG A 604 17.79 14.57 6.43
N ASP A 605 17.18 15.60 7.01
CA ASP A 605 16.18 15.48 8.03
C ASP A 605 14.80 15.22 7.39
N LEU A 606 13.96 14.50 8.11
CA LEU A 606 12.54 14.29 7.90
C LEU A 606 11.86 14.36 9.26
N TRP A 607 10.53 14.24 9.29
CA TRP A 607 9.78 14.31 10.53
C TRP A 607 9.99 13.07 11.42
N ASP A 608 10.22 13.29 12.72
CA ASP A 608 10.25 12.26 13.77
C ASP A 608 8.91 11.55 14.02
N GLY A 609 7.81 12.06 13.45
CA GLY A 609 6.46 11.53 13.63
C GLY A 609 5.75 12.07 14.87
N VAL A 610 6.36 13.00 15.62
CA VAL A 610 5.77 13.62 16.81
C VAL A 610 5.26 15.01 16.46
N LEU A 611 3.98 15.27 16.69
CA LEU A 611 3.38 16.59 16.48
C LEU A 611 3.84 17.55 17.58
N ARG A 612 4.08 18.82 17.22
CA ARG A 612 4.47 19.87 18.17
C ARG A 612 3.26 20.66 18.63
N PRO A 613 3.11 20.94 19.93
CA PRO A 613 2.08 21.85 20.40
C PRO A 613 2.34 23.27 19.88
N VAL A 614 1.27 24.01 19.62
CA VAL A 614 1.38 25.45 19.40
C VAL A 614 1.65 26.17 20.72
N VAL A 615 2.46 27.23 20.67
CA VAL A 615 2.88 27.98 21.86
C VAL A 615 2.12 29.30 22.01
N ASP A 616 1.59 29.83 20.91
CA ASP A 616 0.72 31.02 20.88
C ASP A 616 -0.27 30.86 19.73
N CYS A 617 -1.57 31.01 19.98
CA CYS A 617 -2.60 31.01 18.95
C CYS A 617 -3.58 32.15 19.22
N ARG A 618 -3.76 33.03 18.23
CA ARG A 618 -4.63 34.20 18.34
C ARG A 618 -5.32 34.46 17.03
N HIS A 619 -6.60 34.83 17.06
CA HIS A 619 -7.26 35.35 15.87
C HIS A 619 -7.51 36.86 15.97
N TYR A 620 -7.48 37.52 14.82
CA TYR A 620 -7.73 38.95 14.66
C TYR A 620 -9.11 39.14 14.03
N VAL A 621 -10.03 39.75 14.77
CA VAL A 621 -11.42 39.99 14.37
C VAL A 621 -11.87 41.38 14.80
N GLY A 622 -12.52 42.15 13.92
CA GLY A 622 -13.07 43.47 14.25
C GLY A 622 -12.05 44.43 14.88
N SER A 623 -10.80 44.42 14.38
CA SER A 623 -9.67 45.18 14.94
C SER A 623 -9.23 44.81 16.36
N THR A 624 -9.66 43.64 16.85
CA THR A 624 -9.34 43.12 18.18
C THR A 624 -8.58 41.80 18.06
N TRP A 625 -7.67 41.56 18.99
CA TRP A 625 -6.98 40.29 19.13
C TRP A 625 -7.62 39.45 20.22
N ILE A 626 -8.00 38.22 19.88
CA ILE A 626 -8.49 37.22 20.83
C ILE A 626 -7.40 36.17 20.99
N ASN A 627 -7.13 35.76 22.24
CA ASN A 627 -6.10 34.79 22.55
C ASN A 627 -6.74 33.43 22.83
N ASP A 628 -6.57 32.51 21.90
CA ASP A 628 -7.13 31.16 21.94
C ASP A 628 -6.07 30.10 22.27
N THR A 629 -4.89 30.50 22.75
CA THR A 629 -3.77 29.57 22.97
C THR A 629 -4.17 28.39 23.85
N MET A 630 -4.91 28.64 24.93
CA MET A 630 -5.38 27.58 25.83
C MET A 630 -6.51 26.73 25.23
N ASN A 631 -7.21 27.27 24.24
CA ASN A 631 -8.35 26.64 23.60
C ASN A 631 -7.98 25.67 22.47
N VAL A 632 -6.69 25.61 22.08
CA VAL A 632 -6.23 24.77 20.97
C VAL A 632 -5.05 23.87 21.33
N ILE A 633 -4.63 23.86 22.60
CA ILE A 633 -3.46 23.09 23.06
C ILE A 633 -3.80 21.62 23.32
N GLU A 634 -5.02 21.35 23.78
CA GLU A 634 -5.54 20.02 24.10
C GLU A 634 -6.95 19.89 23.52
N GLU A 635 -7.32 18.67 23.11
CA GLU A 635 -8.70 18.41 22.68
C GLU A 635 -9.64 18.51 23.87
N THR A 636 -10.84 19.05 23.64
CA THR A 636 -11.87 19.16 24.68
C THR A 636 -12.15 17.79 25.31
N ALA A 637 -12.26 17.67 26.64
CA ALA A 637 -12.53 16.38 27.30
C ALA A 637 -13.93 15.82 26.96
N GLU A 638 -14.07 14.49 26.83
CA GLU A 638 -15.34 13.83 26.45
C GLU A 638 -16.52 14.25 27.35
N GLY A 639 -17.70 14.47 26.75
CA GLY A 639 -18.92 14.85 27.47
C GLY A 639 -19.09 16.34 27.78
N VAL A 640 -18.13 17.19 27.43
CA VAL A 640 -18.24 18.66 27.53
C VAL A 640 -18.94 19.22 26.29
N THR A 641 -19.95 20.09 26.50
CA THR A 641 -20.71 20.80 25.45
C THR A 641 -20.69 22.32 25.70
N GLY A 642 -20.69 23.15 24.66
CA GLY A 642 -20.75 24.62 24.77
C GLY A 642 -19.42 25.39 24.59
N ASP A 643 -19.56 26.60 24.05
CA ASP A 643 -18.61 27.40 23.24
C ASP A 643 -17.84 28.48 24.03
N ALA A 644 -16.50 28.41 24.10
CA ALA A 644 -15.52 29.51 24.27
C ALA A 644 -14.46 29.24 25.35
N ALA A 645 -14.75 28.44 26.38
CA ALA A 645 -13.73 28.12 27.40
C ALA A 645 -12.73 27.06 26.91
N TYR A 646 -13.12 26.24 25.92
CA TYR A 646 -12.36 25.06 25.51
C TYR A 646 -12.01 25.02 24.01
N VAL A 647 -12.67 25.82 23.18
CA VAL A 647 -12.47 25.83 21.72
C VAL A 647 -12.18 27.24 21.20
N ALA A 648 -11.43 27.35 20.11
CA ALA A 648 -11.22 28.61 19.41
C ALA A 648 -12.41 28.89 18.48
N SER A 649 -13.23 29.87 18.84
CA SER A 649 -14.44 30.24 18.11
C SER A 649 -14.11 31.30 17.05
N ILE A 650 -13.89 30.85 15.81
CA ILE A 650 -13.44 31.67 14.68
C ILE A 650 -14.52 31.86 13.61
N GLY A 651 -15.78 31.65 13.98
CA GLY A 651 -16.92 31.83 13.08
C GLY A 651 -17.01 33.26 12.56
N GLY A 652 -17.35 33.43 11.29
CA GLY A 652 -17.59 34.73 10.67
C GLY A 652 -16.35 35.57 10.34
N LEU A 653 -15.13 35.04 10.51
CA LEU A 653 -13.92 35.74 10.05
C LEU A 653 -14.01 36.04 8.55
N THR A 654 -13.78 37.30 8.19
CA THR A 654 -13.79 37.86 6.84
C THR A 654 -12.42 37.71 6.16
N ALA A 655 -12.34 38.04 4.86
CA ALA A 655 -11.09 37.96 4.10
C ALA A 655 -9.97 38.93 4.59
N THR A 656 -10.31 39.91 5.43
CA THR A 656 -9.33 40.83 6.05
C THR A 656 -8.88 40.39 7.45
N GLU A 657 -9.47 39.31 7.95
CA GLU A 657 -9.25 38.74 9.28
C GLU A 657 -8.50 37.41 9.17
N TYR A 658 -7.81 37.00 10.23
CA TYR A 658 -6.83 35.92 10.15
C TYR A 658 -6.48 35.32 11.51
N ILE A 659 -5.82 34.16 11.50
CA ILE A 659 -5.30 33.46 12.67
C ILE A 659 -3.77 33.55 12.65
N ASP A 660 -3.15 34.02 13.74
CA ASP A 660 -1.70 33.99 13.96
C ASP A 660 -1.33 32.85 14.92
N ILE A 661 -0.43 31.99 14.47
CA ILE A 661 0.09 30.82 15.21
C ILE A 661 1.58 31.03 15.44
N GLY A 662 2.04 30.80 16.67
CA GLY A 662 3.44 30.80 17.09
C GLY A 662 3.88 29.41 17.53
N VAL A 663 5.04 28.97 17.01
CA VAL A 663 5.66 27.68 17.33
C VAL A 663 7.16 27.85 17.66
N SER A 664 7.70 26.89 18.41
CA SER A 664 9.09 26.89 18.89
C SER A 664 10.11 26.69 17.77
N GLU A 665 9.74 25.94 16.72
CA GLU A 665 10.57 25.68 15.55
C GLU A 665 9.81 25.90 14.25
N ARG A 666 10.52 25.89 13.12
CA ARG A 666 9.92 26.03 11.79
C ARG A 666 8.95 24.87 11.54
N ALA A 667 7.82 25.15 10.91
CA ALA A 667 6.78 24.20 10.56
C ALA A 667 6.61 24.07 9.04
N CYS A 668 6.20 22.89 8.58
CA CYS A 668 5.79 22.64 7.19
C CYS A 668 4.33 22.19 7.07
N ALA A 669 3.64 21.97 8.19
CA ALA A 669 2.22 21.73 8.23
C ALA A 669 1.61 22.05 9.60
N PHE A 670 0.30 22.24 9.63
CA PHE A 670 -0.52 22.20 10.83
C PHE A 670 -1.58 21.10 10.70
N LYS A 671 -1.72 20.29 11.74
CA LYS A 671 -2.91 19.47 11.96
C LYS A 671 -3.94 20.32 12.69
N ILE A 672 -5.11 20.49 12.10
CA ILE A 672 -6.24 21.21 12.68
C ILE A 672 -7.34 20.21 12.95
N THR A 673 -7.66 20.02 14.23
CA THR A 673 -8.80 19.21 14.67
C THR A 673 -10.00 20.13 14.85
N MET A 674 -11.07 19.85 14.12
CA MET A 674 -12.32 20.58 14.22
C MET A 674 -13.18 20.02 15.36
N TYR A 675 -14.03 20.85 15.96
CA TYR A 675 -14.96 20.37 16.97
C TYR A 675 -16.13 19.62 16.33
N GLU A 676 -16.13 18.29 16.43
CA GLU A 676 -17.10 17.41 15.75
C GLU A 676 -18.23 16.90 16.66
N ARG A 677 -18.23 17.28 17.94
CA ARG A 677 -19.19 16.76 18.95
C ARG A 677 -20.56 17.41 18.88
N GLU A 678 -20.65 18.58 18.28
CA GLU A 678 -21.90 19.24 17.94
C GLU A 678 -21.96 19.42 16.43
N THR A 679 -23.15 19.20 15.86
CA THR A 679 -23.35 19.37 14.43
C THR A 679 -23.28 20.85 14.03
N GLY A 680 -22.69 21.12 12.87
CA GLY A 680 -22.65 22.46 12.28
C GLY A 680 -21.63 23.43 12.89
N LYS A 681 -20.56 22.92 13.52
CA LYS A 681 -19.43 23.71 14.04
C LYS A 681 -18.21 23.74 13.11
N VAL A 682 -18.41 23.34 11.86
CA VAL A 682 -17.42 23.36 10.78
C VAL A 682 -17.80 24.40 9.73
N ASN A 683 -16.83 24.80 8.91
CA ASN A 683 -17.10 25.78 7.87
C ASN A 683 -17.98 25.20 6.75
N THR A 684 -19.10 25.87 6.46
CA THR A 684 -20.01 25.48 5.37
C THR A 684 -19.90 26.38 4.14
N ASN A 685 -19.18 27.50 4.24
CA ASN A 685 -19.01 28.48 3.17
C ASN A 685 -17.81 28.14 2.28
N ALA A 686 -17.90 28.45 0.98
CA ALA A 686 -16.77 28.35 0.07
C ALA A 686 -15.72 29.41 0.44
N ALA A 687 -14.58 28.94 0.94
CA ALA A 687 -13.43 29.75 1.32
C ALA A 687 -12.17 28.88 1.20
N VAL A 688 -11.06 29.51 0.83
CA VAL A 688 -9.74 28.87 0.71
C VAL A 688 -8.84 29.45 1.78
N LEU A 689 -8.19 28.59 2.55
CA LEU A 689 -7.20 28.97 3.55
C LEU A 689 -5.82 29.01 2.90
N THR A 690 -5.06 30.06 3.19
CA THR A 690 -3.68 30.24 2.74
C THR A 690 -2.78 30.48 3.95
N PRO A 691 -1.82 29.59 4.25
CA PRO A 691 -0.82 29.82 5.27
C PRO A 691 0.20 30.84 4.74
N HIS A 692 0.74 31.64 5.65
CA HIS A 692 1.80 32.59 5.38
C HIS A 692 2.87 32.47 6.45
N TYR A 693 4.14 32.56 6.09
CA TYR A 693 5.26 32.61 7.02
C TYR A 693 5.80 34.03 7.12
N TRP A 694 6.47 34.36 8.22
CA TRP A 694 7.17 35.64 8.36
C TRP A 694 8.52 35.61 7.63
N ASN A 695 8.67 36.44 6.60
CA ASN A 695 9.91 36.50 5.80
C ASN A 695 10.94 37.53 6.32
N GLY A 696 10.71 38.11 7.51
CA GLY A 696 11.53 39.17 8.09
C GLY A 696 10.97 40.58 7.90
N ALA A 697 10.13 40.80 6.88
CA ALA A 697 9.53 42.09 6.56
C ALA A 697 7.99 42.05 6.52
N GLU A 698 7.43 40.98 5.97
CA GLU A 698 5.99 40.77 5.81
C GLU A 698 5.61 39.28 5.94
N TYR A 699 4.31 39.01 5.93
CA TYR A 699 3.78 37.65 5.84
C TYR A 699 3.67 37.25 4.38
N ALA A 700 4.43 36.24 3.95
CA ALA A 700 4.47 35.76 2.58
C ALA A 700 3.90 34.34 2.47
N PRO A 701 3.18 34.00 1.39
CA PRO A 701 2.68 32.65 1.17
C PRO A 701 3.84 31.69 0.80
N PRO A 702 3.86 30.45 1.31
CA PRO A 702 4.79 29.41 0.88
C PRO A 702 4.31 28.74 -0.41
N ASP A 703 5.19 27.98 -1.06
CA ASP A 703 4.85 27.17 -2.23
C ASP A 703 4.23 25.81 -1.83
N GLY A 704 3.57 25.15 -2.79
CA GLY A 704 3.12 23.75 -2.64
C GLY A 704 2.06 23.54 -1.57
N GLN A 705 1.21 24.54 -1.34
CA GLN A 705 0.18 24.50 -0.32
C GLN A 705 -0.87 23.43 -0.63
N VAL A 706 -1.25 22.65 0.37
CA VAL A 706 -2.32 21.66 0.30
C VAL A 706 -3.16 21.77 1.56
N ASP A 707 -4.46 21.93 1.39
CA ASP A 707 -5.44 22.01 2.48
C ASP A 707 -6.36 20.79 2.47
N LEU A 708 -6.10 19.85 3.38
CA LEU A 708 -6.91 18.65 3.60
C LEU A 708 -7.99 18.86 4.66
N THR A 709 -8.07 20.04 5.30
CA THR A 709 -9.24 20.45 6.08
C THR A 709 -10.41 20.84 5.17
N ALA A 710 -10.13 21.02 3.87
CA ALA A 710 -11.12 21.39 2.89
C ALA A 710 -11.96 20.20 2.41
N ALA A 711 -13.29 20.34 2.44
CA ALA A 711 -14.21 19.42 1.80
C ALA A 711 -15.03 20.17 0.75
N THR A 712 -15.01 19.69 -0.51
CA THR A 712 -15.74 20.31 -1.63
C THR A 712 -15.44 21.82 -1.78
N GLY A 713 -14.16 22.21 -1.65
CA GLY A 713 -13.70 23.60 -1.80
C GLY A 713 -14.00 24.52 -0.61
N LYS A 714 -14.30 23.97 0.56
CA LYS A 714 -14.59 24.71 1.80
C LYS A 714 -13.54 24.35 2.84
N THR A 715 -12.55 25.22 3.07
CA THR A 715 -11.54 25.03 4.14
C THR A 715 -12.18 24.87 5.51
N LEU A 716 -11.55 24.16 6.44
CA LEU A 716 -12.06 23.91 7.80
C LEU A 716 -13.46 23.27 7.84
N ALA A 717 -13.82 22.52 6.80
CA ALA A 717 -15.07 21.76 6.76
C ALA A 717 -14.95 20.39 7.46
N GLN A 718 -13.72 19.94 7.70
CA GLN A 718 -13.38 18.70 8.41
C GLN A 718 -12.02 18.86 9.12
N SER A 719 -11.75 17.98 10.09
CA SER A 719 -10.41 17.84 10.66
C SER A 719 -9.41 17.39 9.59
N GLY A 720 -8.18 17.88 9.63
CA GLY A 720 -7.19 17.53 8.62
C GLY A 720 -5.86 18.27 8.76
N TYR A 721 -5.02 18.12 7.74
CA TYR A 721 -3.75 18.83 7.65
C TYR A 721 -3.82 19.98 6.65
N ILE A 722 -3.19 21.09 6.99
CA ILE A 722 -2.73 22.06 6.01
C ILE A 722 -1.21 22.00 5.93
N SER A 723 -0.66 21.81 4.74
CA SER A 723 0.78 21.60 4.55
C SER A 723 1.33 22.43 3.39
N TRP A 724 2.64 22.67 3.39
CA TRP A 724 3.34 23.44 2.35
C TRP A 724 4.79 23.00 2.25
N THR A 725 5.46 23.41 1.18
CA THR A 725 6.92 23.26 1.08
C THR A 725 7.57 24.37 1.89
N PRO A 726 8.39 24.03 2.91
CA PRO A 726 9.01 25.05 3.74
C PRO A 726 9.97 25.91 2.90
N PRO A 727 10.03 27.24 3.14
CA PRO A 727 10.97 28.12 2.47
C PRO A 727 12.43 27.67 2.67
N ALA A 728 13.34 28.11 1.80
CA ALA A 728 14.75 27.82 1.98
C ALA A 728 15.29 28.45 3.27
N ALA A 729 16.40 27.91 3.80
CA ALA A 729 17.06 28.51 4.96
C ALA A 729 17.42 29.98 4.67
N GLY A 730 17.10 30.87 5.62
CA GLY A 730 17.32 32.32 5.48
C GLY A 730 16.23 33.09 4.74
N GLN A 731 15.13 32.45 4.34
CA GLN A 731 13.93 33.14 3.81
C GLN A 731 12.83 33.31 4.87
N GLU A 732 12.88 32.50 5.92
CA GLU A 732 11.92 32.51 7.02
C GLU A 732 12.62 32.94 8.30
N PHE A 733 11.95 33.75 9.12
CA PHE A 733 12.52 34.32 10.34
C PHE A 733 11.54 34.28 11.50
N GLN A 734 12.07 34.26 12.73
CA GLN A 734 11.27 34.47 13.92
C GLN A 734 10.72 35.90 13.97
N LYS A 735 9.53 36.06 14.56
CA LYS A 735 8.87 37.36 14.73
C LYS A 735 8.55 37.61 16.20
N THR A 736 9.02 38.74 16.72
CA THR A 736 8.59 39.24 18.03
C THR A 736 7.21 39.88 17.91
N ALA A 737 6.22 39.31 18.60
CA ALA A 737 4.89 39.90 18.76
C ALA A 737 4.29 39.46 20.10
N PHE A 738 3.45 40.32 20.68
CA PHE A 738 2.80 40.08 21.97
C PHE A 738 3.78 39.75 23.12
N GLY A 739 4.99 40.32 23.07
CA GLY A 739 6.04 40.14 24.09
C GLY A 739 6.91 38.89 23.93
N ASN A 740 6.62 38.01 22.96
CA ASN A 740 7.37 36.77 22.74
C ASN A 740 7.92 36.68 21.31
N THR A 741 9.02 35.94 21.14
CA THR A 741 9.67 35.69 19.83
C THR A 741 9.51 34.23 19.47
N PHE A 742 8.78 33.95 18.39
CA PHE A 742 8.51 32.60 17.89
C PHE A 742 8.59 32.57 16.36
N TRP A 743 8.62 31.37 15.77
CA TRP A 743 8.29 31.21 14.36
C TRP A 743 6.80 31.41 14.20
N ARG A 744 6.41 32.44 13.42
CA ARG A 744 5.01 32.85 13.30
C ARG A 744 4.45 32.59 11.91
N TYR A 745 3.27 31.99 11.90
CA TYR A 745 2.48 31.70 10.72
C TYR A 745 1.14 32.41 10.80
N ARG A 746 0.65 32.88 9.66
CA ARG A 746 -0.65 33.54 9.53
C ARG A 746 -1.53 32.77 8.57
N LEU A 747 -2.71 32.37 9.02
CA LEU A 747 -3.72 31.72 8.20
C LEU A 747 -4.74 32.77 7.76
N THR A 748 -4.83 33.03 6.46
CA THR A 748 -5.81 33.97 5.88
C THR A 748 -6.86 33.21 5.06
N PHE A 749 -8.01 33.82 4.85
CA PHE A 749 -9.14 33.22 4.14
C PHE A 749 -9.53 34.04 2.91
N SER A 750 -9.92 33.39 1.82
CA SER A 750 -10.35 34.08 0.58
C SER A 750 -11.76 34.68 0.66
N ALA A 751 -12.58 34.25 1.61
CA ALA A 751 -13.95 34.68 1.82
C ALA A 751 -14.37 34.49 3.29
N THR A 752 -15.54 35.00 3.66
CA THR A 752 -16.06 34.91 5.03
C THR A 752 -16.42 33.48 5.42
N LEU A 753 -15.91 33.02 6.57
CA LEU A 753 -16.25 31.73 7.17
C LEU A 753 -17.73 31.69 7.60
N SER A 754 -18.31 30.49 7.76
CA SER A 754 -19.66 30.36 8.32
C SER A 754 -19.73 30.90 9.76
N ALA A 755 -20.94 31.19 10.22
CA ALA A 755 -21.14 31.85 11.52
C ALA A 755 -20.63 31.06 12.72
N ASN A 756 -20.57 29.72 12.63
CA ASN A 756 -20.06 28.84 13.68
C ASN A 756 -18.95 27.96 13.12
N VAL A 757 -17.70 28.28 13.43
CA VAL A 757 -16.51 27.47 13.09
C VAL A 757 -15.65 27.37 14.33
N TRP A 758 -15.49 26.17 14.87
CA TRP A 758 -14.77 25.93 16.12
C TRP A 758 -13.60 24.98 15.89
N ILE A 759 -12.41 25.45 16.25
CA ILE A 759 -11.19 24.62 16.26
C ILE A 759 -10.99 24.10 17.68
N ASP A 760 -10.77 22.78 17.79
CA ASP A 760 -10.56 22.08 19.06
C ASP A 760 -9.07 21.95 19.38
N LYS A 761 -8.23 21.69 18.37
CA LYS A 761 -6.79 21.56 18.57
C LYS A 761 -5.98 21.95 17.34
N ILE A 762 -4.81 22.54 17.57
CA ILE A 762 -3.83 22.84 16.52
C ILE A 762 -2.47 22.28 16.94
N GLU A 763 -1.85 21.50 16.06
CA GLU A 763 -0.51 20.98 16.25
C GLU A 763 0.33 21.19 14.99
N ALA A 764 1.64 21.36 15.14
CA ALA A 764 2.55 21.63 14.03
C ALA A 764 3.40 20.41 13.68
N VAL A 765 3.67 20.23 12.39
CA VAL A 765 4.69 19.31 11.88
C VAL A 765 5.97 20.12 11.64
N PRO A 766 7.10 19.78 12.27
CA PRO A 766 8.35 20.50 12.10
C PRO A 766 8.86 20.41 10.66
N ALA A 767 9.39 21.53 10.16
CA ALA A 767 9.98 21.60 8.84
C ALA A 767 11.30 20.82 8.79
N PRO A 768 11.53 19.97 7.77
CA PRO A 768 12.81 19.31 7.55
C PRO A 768 13.98 20.29 7.53
N ARG A 769 15.04 19.97 8.28
CA ARG A 769 16.28 20.75 8.32
C ARG A 769 17.30 20.29 7.27
N GLU A 770 18.07 21.24 6.76
CA GLU A 770 19.22 20.91 5.93
C GLU A 770 20.43 20.56 6.82
N LEU A 771 20.90 19.31 6.73
CA LEU A 771 21.99 18.78 7.56
C LEU A 771 23.30 18.60 6.77
N ASN A 772 23.46 19.31 5.66
CA ASN A 772 24.66 19.22 4.82
C ASN A 772 25.84 20.00 5.42
N LEU A 773 26.07 19.81 6.72
CA LEU A 773 27.22 20.32 7.43
C LEU A 773 28.42 19.41 7.18
N ALA A 774 29.61 19.99 7.24
CA ALA A 774 30.84 19.30 6.90
C ALA A 774 31.40 18.57 8.14
N TYR A 775 31.33 17.23 8.15
CA TYR A 775 31.91 16.41 9.22
C TYR A 775 33.16 15.68 8.75
N THR A 776 34.06 15.36 9.67
CA THR A 776 35.31 14.67 9.32
C THR A 776 35.10 13.17 9.16
N PHE A 777 34.25 12.55 9.99
CA PHE A 777 33.96 11.12 9.90
C PHE A 777 32.59 10.73 10.49
N PRO A 778 31.95 9.69 9.93
CA PRO A 778 30.78 9.08 10.54
C PRO A 778 31.17 7.95 11.49
N PHE A 779 30.31 7.70 12.47
CA PHE A 779 30.40 6.63 13.45
C PHE A 779 28.99 6.11 13.75
N MET A 780 28.85 4.87 14.21
CA MET A 780 27.57 4.32 14.66
C MET A 780 27.76 3.74 16.06
N PHE A 781 26.89 4.12 16.98
CA PHE A 781 26.89 3.64 18.36
C PHE A 781 25.48 3.19 18.72
N GLN A 782 25.29 1.95 19.15
CA GLN A 782 23.96 1.41 19.50
C GLN A 782 22.89 1.64 18.42
N ASN A 783 23.23 1.35 17.16
CA ASN A 783 22.37 1.61 15.99
C ASN A 783 21.94 3.07 15.80
N ARG A 784 22.57 4.00 16.53
CA ARG A 784 22.39 5.44 16.36
C ARG A 784 23.55 5.99 15.51
N PRO A 785 23.25 6.71 14.43
CA PRO A 785 24.26 7.41 13.67
C PRO A 785 24.87 8.58 14.45
N MET A 786 26.19 8.78 14.27
CA MET A 786 26.97 9.81 14.93
C MET A 786 27.83 10.54 13.89
N LEU A 787 27.65 11.83 13.73
CA LEU A 787 28.44 12.69 12.85
C LEU A 787 29.48 13.45 13.67
N CYS A 788 30.76 13.18 13.42
CA CYS A 788 31.84 13.60 14.32
C CYS A 788 32.78 14.64 13.68
N ALA A 789 33.26 15.56 14.52
CA ALA A 789 34.20 16.62 14.17
C ALA A 789 33.68 17.54 13.07
N LEU A 790 32.78 18.46 13.47
CA LEU A 790 32.19 19.48 12.61
C LEU A 790 33.26 20.49 12.17
N THR A 791 33.50 20.60 10.87
CA THR A 791 34.54 21.48 10.32
C THR A 791 33.99 22.82 9.84
N SER A 792 32.69 22.92 9.53
CA SER A 792 32.10 24.15 8.97
C SER A 792 32.08 25.32 9.95
N THR A 793 31.95 25.04 11.24
CA THR A 793 31.95 26.04 12.32
C THR A 793 33.25 26.02 13.16
N GLY A 794 34.19 25.11 12.84
CA GLY A 794 35.41 24.91 13.62
C GLY A 794 35.22 24.10 14.92
N GLU A 795 34.05 23.54 15.15
CA GLU A 795 33.71 22.74 16.34
C GLU A 795 34.17 21.28 16.20
N GLY A 796 35.49 21.06 16.10
CA GLY A 796 36.05 19.74 15.83
C GLY A 796 35.86 18.70 16.94
N ASN A 797 35.43 19.10 18.13
CA ASN A 797 35.08 18.25 19.26
C ASN A 797 33.58 17.88 19.34
N ARG A 798 32.77 18.38 18.40
CA ARG A 798 31.32 18.20 18.36
C ARG A 798 30.90 16.87 17.72
N VAL A 799 29.84 16.27 18.27
CA VAL A 799 29.15 15.09 17.73
C VAL A 799 27.66 15.36 17.64
N ASP A 800 27.11 15.24 16.42
CA ASP A 800 25.67 15.33 16.14
C ASP A 800 25.06 13.94 15.96
N TYR A 801 23.83 13.76 16.42
CA TYR A 801 23.12 12.48 16.37
C TYR A 801 21.61 12.66 16.15
N PRO A 802 20.95 11.76 15.40
CA PRO A 802 19.49 11.73 15.27
C PRO A 802 18.86 10.91 16.40
N MET A 803 17.54 10.75 16.34
CA MET A 803 16.83 9.77 17.17
C MET A 803 17.35 8.33 16.95
N THR A 804 17.15 7.44 17.93
CA THR A 804 17.53 6.03 17.76
C THR A 804 16.71 5.39 16.64
N TYR A 805 17.33 4.50 15.85
CA TYR A 805 16.69 3.75 14.76
C TYR A 805 16.08 4.57 13.61
N ALA A 806 16.13 5.91 13.65
CA ALA A 806 15.61 6.80 12.63
C ALA A 806 16.74 7.65 12.00
N PRO A 807 17.49 7.12 11.01
CA PRO A 807 18.62 7.83 10.41
C PRO A 807 18.24 9.12 9.66
N GLU A 808 16.94 9.37 9.48
CA GLU A 808 16.38 10.58 8.89
C GLU A 808 15.65 11.48 9.91
N GLY A 809 15.48 11.05 11.17
CA GLY A 809 14.81 11.85 12.22
C GLY A 809 15.82 12.63 13.05
N TRP A 810 16.19 13.83 12.60
CA TRP A 810 17.14 14.71 13.27
C TRP A 810 16.48 15.88 13.99
N ASN A 811 15.15 15.97 13.93
CA ASN A 811 14.35 16.74 14.85
C ASN A 811 13.89 15.87 16.04
N GLY A 812 13.33 16.53 17.06
CA GLY A 812 12.76 15.88 18.25
C GLY A 812 13.73 15.73 19.42
N ASP A 813 13.15 15.53 20.61
CA ASP A 813 13.82 15.55 21.92
C ASP A 813 15.04 14.61 22.06
N GLU A 814 15.13 13.57 21.24
CA GLU A 814 16.22 12.59 21.29
C GLU A 814 17.40 12.89 20.36
N SER A 815 17.34 13.99 19.60
CA SER A 815 18.31 14.36 18.57
C SER A 815 19.06 15.66 18.92
N THR A 816 20.22 15.89 18.29
CA THR A 816 21.03 17.11 18.53
C THR A 816 20.49 18.36 17.88
N ALA A 817 19.56 18.22 16.95
CA ALA A 817 18.83 19.33 16.38
C ALA A 817 17.39 19.40 16.91
N GLY A 818 17.05 18.66 17.96
CA GLY A 818 15.80 18.78 18.69
C GLY A 818 15.68 20.02 19.57
N ASP A 819 14.52 20.11 20.22
CA ASP A 819 14.14 21.09 21.25
C ASP A 819 14.69 20.75 22.64
N GLY A 820 14.98 19.47 22.92
CA GLY A 820 15.44 19.01 24.24
C GLY A 820 16.94 18.76 24.42
N LYS A 821 17.72 18.49 23.36
CA LYS A 821 19.13 18.04 23.47
C LYS A 821 20.10 18.82 22.59
N SER A 822 21.23 19.22 23.19
CA SER A 822 22.35 19.83 22.48
C SER A 822 23.28 18.77 21.87
N PRO A 823 24.10 19.14 20.87
CA PRO A 823 25.24 18.34 20.42
C PRO A 823 26.11 17.86 21.58
N LEU A 824 26.77 16.70 21.42
CA LEU A 824 27.80 16.30 22.38
C LEU A 824 29.08 17.06 22.08
N TYR A 825 29.67 17.66 23.11
CA TYR A 825 31.02 18.20 23.04
C TYR A 825 31.95 17.31 23.86
N ILE A 826 32.93 16.71 23.20
CA ILE A 826 33.83 15.73 23.80
C ILE A 826 35.13 16.41 24.21
N GLY A 827 35.36 16.56 25.51
CA GLY A 827 36.60 17.17 26.03
C GLY A 827 36.75 18.66 25.67
N GLY A 828 38.01 19.11 25.53
CA GLY A 828 38.35 20.48 25.10
C GLY A 828 38.06 20.77 23.63
N ASP A 829 38.60 21.86 23.09
CA ASP A 829 38.33 22.33 21.72
C ASP A 829 39.08 21.56 20.62
N GLU A 830 39.94 20.61 20.99
CA GLU A 830 40.74 19.84 20.03
C GLU A 830 39.87 18.87 19.23
N ASN A 831 40.21 18.72 17.95
CA ASN A 831 39.48 17.88 17.02
C ASN A 831 39.46 16.41 17.43
N LEU A 832 38.30 15.78 17.25
CA LEU A 832 38.20 14.32 17.24
C LEU A 832 38.93 13.77 16.01
N THR A 833 39.72 12.73 16.22
CA THR A 833 40.53 12.09 15.17
C THR A 833 39.95 10.75 14.72
N ALA A 834 39.23 10.05 15.61
CA ALA A 834 38.55 8.79 15.34
C ALA A 834 37.49 8.48 16.42
N ALA A 835 36.59 7.56 16.11
CA ALA A 835 35.72 6.92 17.09
C ALA A 835 35.51 5.44 16.72
N CYS A 836 35.20 4.61 17.72
CA CYS A 836 34.80 3.22 17.52
C CYS A 836 33.89 2.73 18.65
N GLU A 837 33.11 1.69 18.37
CA GLU A 837 32.30 1.02 19.38
C GLU A 837 33.09 -0.18 19.94
N LEU A 838 33.21 -0.23 21.26
CA LEU A 838 33.86 -1.31 21.98
C LEU A 838 32.81 -2.20 22.62
N TYR A 839 32.86 -3.49 22.29
CA TYR A 839 31.99 -4.51 22.87
C TYR A 839 32.72 -5.21 24.02
N GLN A 840 32.15 -5.13 25.22
CA GLN A 840 32.69 -5.80 26.39
C GLN A 840 31.67 -6.77 26.98
N ARG A 841 32.10 -7.99 27.27
CA ARG A 841 31.29 -8.97 28.00
C ARG A 841 31.58 -8.84 29.49
N LEU A 842 30.57 -8.44 30.27
CA LEU A 842 30.63 -8.45 31.73
C LEU A 842 29.60 -9.47 32.23
N GLY A 843 30.08 -10.66 32.60
CA GLY A 843 29.22 -11.79 32.99
C GLY A 843 28.44 -12.40 31.81
N SER A 844 27.12 -12.51 31.95
CA SER A 844 26.19 -12.98 30.90
C SER A 844 25.73 -11.87 29.95
N SER A 845 26.01 -10.61 30.27
CA SER A 845 25.57 -9.45 29.48
C SER A 845 26.68 -8.91 28.57
N ILE A 846 26.29 -8.41 27.40
CA ILE A 846 27.16 -7.68 26.48
C ILE A 846 26.86 -6.19 26.67
N TYR A 847 27.89 -5.41 26.97
CA TYR A 847 27.84 -3.96 27.05
C TYR A 847 28.56 -3.37 25.83
N THR A 848 28.09 -2.21 25.37
CA THR A 848 28.76 -1.45 24.32
C THR A 848 29.13 -0.07 24.83
N PHE A 849 30.31 0.39 24.44
CA PHE A 849 30.84 1.71 24.78
C PHE A 849 31.28 2.45 23.52
N GLY A 850 30.98 3.73 23.43
CA GLY A 850 31.49 4.59 22.36
C GLY A 850 32.84 5.17 22.77
N LEU A 851 33.91 4.82 22.07
CA LEU A 851 35.22 5.44 22.27
C LEU A 851 35.39 6.61 21.30
N PHE A 852 35.73 7.78 21.84
CA PHE A 852 36.07 8.98 21.08
C PHE A 852 37.53 9.32 21.32
N LEU A 853 38.30 9.44 20.23
CA LEU A 853 39.75 9.64 20.27
C LEU A 853 40.11 11.04 19.81
N LYS A 854 41.02 11.65 20.54
CA LYS A 854 41.75 12.87 20.15
C LYS A 854 43.23 12.55 19.97
N ALA A 855 44.05 13.55 19.66
CA ALA A 855 45.49 13.35 19.49
C ALA A 855 46.18 12.80 20.76
N TYR A 856 45.74 13.23 21.95
CA TYR A 856 46.37 12.87 23.23
C TYR A 856 45.39 12.43 24.31
N GLU A 857 44.10 12.28 23.98
CA GLU A 857 43.04 11.97 24.94
C GLU A 857 42.08 10.91 24.38
N THR A 858 41.45 10.15 25.28
CA THR A 858 40.43 9.15 24.96
C THR A 858 39.27 9.32 25.89
N TYR A 859 38.07 9.40 25.32
CA TYR A 859 36.81 9.57 26.05
C TYR A 859 35.93 8.34 25.82
N ILE A 860 35.19 7.97 26.86
CA ILE A 860 34.24 6.85 26.83
C ILE A 860 32.85 7.41 27.02
N LEU A 861 31.99 7.19 26.03
CA LEU A 861 30.55 7.34 26.15
C LEU A 861 29.95 6.01 26.61
N ASN A 862 29.34 6.03 27.79
CA ASN A 862 28.58 4.93 28.33
C ASN A 862 27.09 5.32 28.38
N GLY A 863 26.24 4.45 27.85
CA GLY A 863 24.79 4.60 27.90
C GLY A 863 24.15 3.25 27.62
N SER A 864 23.00 2.99 28.24
CA SER A 864 22.13 1.89 27.87
C SER A 864 20.97 2.44 27.05
N ASP A 865 20.63 1.75 25.96
CA ASP A 865 19.36 1.91 25.24
C ASP A 865 18.27 1.27 26.13
N SER A 866 17.96 1.92 27.26
CA SER A 866 16.89 1.54 28.18
C SER A 866 15.76 2.55 28.03
N GLY A 867 15.05 2.42 26.90
CA GLY A 867 13.77 3.06 26.60
C GLY A 867 12.85 1.99 26.04
#